data_AF-A0A9D7CJ73-F1
#
_entry.id   AF-A0A9D7CJ73-F1
#
_cell.length_a   1.000
_cell.length_b   1.000
_cell.length_c   1.000
_cell.angle_alpha   90.00
_cell.angle_beta   90.00
_cell.angle_gamma   90.00
#
_symmetry.space_group_name_H-M   'P 1'
#
loop_
_entity.id
_entity.type
_entity.pdbx_description
1 polymer ?
#
loop_
_entity_poly.entity_id
_entity_poly.type
_entity_poly.pdbx_seq_one_letter_code
_entity_poly.pdbx_strand_id
1 'polypeptide(L)'
;MTYSGTPADGNDASEIAEATDTLRKARTPLVRRDVVVATHRALTLAGDHQAADAFLEDVERHASYLERCAEQADAVLRGDLAASNRLWLLLRDSIGASPRAPASILGDGALEAQLAMPQTIDPEALVRLVAGVTRAANRPSEAETMLESLGHLLQPLFTMDVAAAAAERARAGDRSLYETVVTARMAPVWRAGVQPVDPVRPTDPVLPVPGQRLDADRVTLDLASWQEDHTSPVLRWGPVWGGVGGTRKAMSQIDRFGTRYHIDSISNPGACAGETVTIRGRDFGPMGRVSFPSPSIKDPAFALGAGDDGVLAGVSATRWTDTEIDVVVPVWATAGALHLNAFVRHRDPCATIDVYRLGNSVLFVGGLASVYEVSLGGVPVDLAATAPRNLTPGDAVALTWRSSGGPTTRISIQLMDGATQLWSRSNLPGGFGGVVLSVPDPAPQQPRSVRLVFTATSACGATQPLSLPMWLSVPPHLSIQYIEVTQGVQADLAGVLAGQAMPTVAYKDTAVRVHMACDRKGWFNNQLDKITGTLLLDGRRLAPTNVRVMLPPDRGFAAIRGLSNADLTNDTLNFTIPAAWLTPGAHTLSVTLICNDPSGRIVVGQQISWTWVAKSPLRVRGVYMALYGSDAFILDYVRAALDYLPTPLTDIGIAAPRWMPHTYDMSASDGWEDLLDDLEDAWDDADEASGVRWLGIVSAGERYLGQSLAQQGRSGVPSIAVLAMGDRPDVGAHELGHSYGLNHVDLPAGSAKGPFDAADSGGRLRRAPFDVRTSTAIPLPAGDLMSYFEPIRAGISTCMRLFLNA
;
A
#
# COMPACT_ATOMS: atom_id res chain seq x y z
N MET A 1 30.95 -85.37 -5.88
CA MET A 1 31.56 -84.97 -4.59
C MET A 1 30.59 -84.06 -3.87
N THR A 2 30.31 -84.41 -2.63
CA THR A 2 29.31 -83.88 -1.70
C THR A 2 29.81 -82.65 -0.93
N TYR A 3 28.85 -81.78 -0.56
CA TYR A 3 28.84 -80.79 0.55
C TYR A 3 29.83 -79.60 0.46
N SER A 4 29.56 -78.36 0.90
CA SER A 4 28.51 -77.80 1.78
C SER A 4 28.47 -76.27 1.64
N GLY A 5 27.29 -75.68 1.49
CA GLY A 5 27.08 -74.24 1.64
C GLY A 5 26.62 -73.90 3.05
N THR A 6 27.39 -73.08 3.76
CA THR A 6 27.03 -72.44 5.04
C THR A 6 25.97 -71.36 4.82
N PRO A 7 24.94 -71.23 5.69
CA PRO A 7 24.05 -70.08 5.68
C PRO A 7 24.72 -68.89 6.38
N ALA A 8 24.59 -67.70 5.79
CA ALA A 8 25.01 -66.45 6.42
C ALA A 8 23.96 -66.03 7.46
N ASP A 9 24.41 -65.92 8.71
CA ASP A 9 23.68 -65.37 9.83
C ASP A 9 23.42 -63.85 9.66
N GLY A 10 22.17 -63.43 9.87
CA GLY A 10 21.86 -62.70 11.11
C GLY A 10 21.85 -61.16 11.18
N ASN A 11 21.85 -60.40 10.08
CA ASN A 11 21.79 -58.91 10.17
C ASN A 11 20.57 -58.20 9.56
N ASP A 12 19.68 -58.88 8.85
CA ASP A 12 18.59 -58.22 8.09
C ASP A 12 17.42 -57.73 8.97
N ALA A 13 17.21 -58.34 10.15
CA ALA A 13 16.10 -57.97 11.01
C ALA A 13 16.31 -56.63 11.75
N SER A 14 17.57 -56.21 11.93
CA SER A 14 17.94 -54.98 12.64
C SER A 14 17.77 -53.74 11.75
N GLU A 15 18.23 -53.80 10.49
CA GLU A 15 18.09 -52.69 9.54
C GLU A 15 16.65 -52.51 9.07
N ILE A 16 15.87 -53.61 8.95
CA ILE A 16 14.43 -53.53 8.67
C ILE A 16 13.69 -52.92 9.87
N ALA A 17 14.06 -53.24 11.11
CA ALA A 17 13.47 -52.63 12.31
C ALA A 17 13.80 -51.12 12.42
N GLU A 18 15.02 -50.71 12.09
CA GLU A 18 15.45 -49.31 12.14
C GLU A 18 14.86 -48.46 11.01
N ALA A 19 14.71 -49.01 9.80
CA ALA A 19 14.00 -48.37 8.69
C ALA A 19 12.49 -48.23 8.98
N THR A 20 11.89 -49.22 9.66
CA THR A 20 10.48 -49.17 10.07
C THR A 20 10.26 -48.16 11.20
N ASP A 21 11.22 -47.98 12.12
CA ASP A 21 11.17 -46.96 13.18
C ASP A 21 11.40 -45.53 12.62
N THR A 22 12.24 -45.38 11.61
CA THR A 22 12.47 -44.10 10.93
C THR A 22 11.26 -43.65 10.09
N LEU A 23 10.54 -44.59 9.47
CA LEU A 23 9.26 -44.33 8.80
C LEU A 23 8.11 -44.06 9.78
N ARG A 24 8.13 -44.68 10.98
CA ARG A 24 7.20 -44.36 12.07
C ARG A 24 7.39 -42.93 12.58
N LYS A 25 8.63 -42.41 12.55
CA LYS A 25 8.98 -41.03 12.95
C LYS A 25 8.63 -39.95 11.93
N ALA A 26 8.23 -40.30 10.70
CA ALA A 26 7.90 -39.33 9.64
C ALA A 26 6.39 -39.01 9.52
N ARG A 27 5.56 -39.52 10.43
CA ARG A 27 4.13 -39.23 10.43
C ARG A 27 3.84 -37.90 11.12
N THR A 28 3.24 -36.97 10.39
CA THR A 28 2.64 -35.78 10.97
C THR A 28 1.48 -36.20 11.88
N PRO A 29 1.44 -35.75 13.15
CA PRO A 29 0.30 -36.01 14.01
C PRO A 29 -0.96 -35.40 13.39
N LEU A 30 -2.09 -36.09 13.54
CA LEU A 30 -3.39 -35.59 13.09
C LEU A 30 -3.75 -34.28 13.79
N VAL A 31 -3.45 -34.19 15.09
CA VAL A 31 -3.79 -33.03 15.91
C VAL A 31 -2.57 -32.15 16.13
N ARG A 32 -2.69 -30.88 15.72
CA ARG A 32 -1.67 -29.85 15.90
C ARG A 32 -1.69 -29.30 17.32
N ARG A 33 -0.91 -29.92 18.21
CA ARG A 33 -0.87 -29.57 19.65
C ARG A 33 -0.47 -28.11 19.89
N ASP A 34 0.41 -27.55 19.06
CA ASP A 34 0.78 -26.13 19.08
C ASP A 34 -0.44 -25.22 18.91
N VAL A 35 -1.32 -25.57 17.99
CA VAL A 35 -2.57 -24.84 17.72
C VAL A 35 -3.57 -25.04 18.84
N VAL A 36 -3.73 -26.27 19.34
CA VAL A 36 -4.62 -26.55 20.49
C VAL A 36 -4.23 -25.70 21.70
N VAL A 37 -2.94 -25.57 22.01
CA VAL A 37 -2.42 -24.72 23.10
C VAL A 37 -2.66 -23.23 22.81
N ALA A 38 -2.41 -22.77 21.59
CA ALA A 38 -2.66 -21.39 21.19
C ALA A 38 -4.15 -21.02 21.31
N THR A 39 -5.02 -21.92 20.87
CA THR A 39 -6.48 -21.78 20.96
C THR A 39 -6.97 -21.77 22.40
N HIS A 40 -6.46 -22.66 23.26
CA HIS A 40 -6.77 -22.64 24.69
C HIS A 40 -6.38 -21.31 25.34
N ARG A 41 -5.22 -20.76 24.97
CA ARG A 41 -4.78 -19.44 25.43
C ARG A 41 -5.70 -18.31 24.93
N ALA A 42 -6.13 -18.35 23.68
CA ALA A 42 -7.06 -17.36 23.13
C ALA A 42 -8.42 -17.39 23.87
N LEU A 43 -8.95 -18.58 24.12
CA LEU A 43 -10.18 -18.78 24.90
C LEU A 43 -10.05 -18.27 26.33
N THR A 44 -8.90 -18.56 26.96
CA THR A 44 -8.57 -18.09 28.32
C THR A 44 -8.53 -16.56 28.39
N LEU A 45 -7.90 -15.90 27.42
CA LEU A 45 -7.79 -14.44 27.36
C LEU A 45 -9.13 -13.74 27.11
N ALA A 46 -10.13 -14.43 26.55
CA ALA A 46 -11.47 -13.88 26.33
C ALA A 46 -12.35 -13.88 27.60
N GLY A 47 -11.89 -14.50 28.70
CA GLY A 47 -12.41 -14.31 30.05
C GLY A 47 -13.21 -15.46 30.65
N ASP A 48 -13.22 -16.65 30.05
CA ASP A 48 -13.86 -17.85 30.62
C ASP A 48 -12.89 -19.05 30.70
N HIS A 49 -12.15 -19.11 31.82
CA HIS A 49 -11.20 -20.19 32.12
C HIS A 49 -11.87 -21.57 32.18
N GLN A 50 -13.08 -21.65 32.73
CA GLN A 50 -13.77 -22.92 32.92
C GLN A 50 -14.21 -23.53 31.58
N ALA A 51 -14.67 -22.69 30.66
CA ALA A 51 -15.02 -23.13 29.32
C ALA A 51 -13.77 -23.54 28.53
N ALA A 52 -12.68 -22.77 28.63
CA ALA A 52 -11.42 -23.08 27.97
C ALA A 52 -10.88 -24.46 28.39
N ASP A 53 -10.86 -24.76 29.69
CA ASP A 53 -10.39 -26.05 30.21
C ASP A 53 -11.31 -27.21 29.79
N ALA A 54 -12.62 -27.00 29.78
CA ALA A 54 -13.59 -28.01 29.32
C ALA A 54 -13.50 -28.29 27.82
N PHE A 55 -13.11 -27.31 26.99
CA PHE A 55 -12.80 -27.54 25.58
C PHE A 55 -11.51 -28.33 25.41
N LEU A 56 -10.46 -27.97 26.15
CA LEU A 56 -9.17 -28.65 26.07
C LEU A 56 -9.29 -30.13 26.47
N GLU A 57 -9.96 -30.42 27.60
CA GLU A 57 -10.14 -31.80 28.07
C GLU A 57 -10.89 -32.68 27.06
N ASP A 58 -11.90 -32.13 26.38
CA ASP A 58 -12.66 -32.86 25.36
C ASP A 58 -11.82 -33.09 24.10
N VAL A 59 -11.05 -32.09 23.68
CA VAL A 59 -10.14 -32.18 22.53
C VAL A 59 -9.01 -33.16 22.78
N GLU A 60 -8.36 -33.15 23.95
CA GLU A 60 -7.26 -34.07 24.26
C GLU A 60 -7.71 -35.54 24.28
N ARG A 61 -8.92 -35.77 24.80
CA ARG A 61 -9.57 -37.08 24.82
C ARG A 61 -9.81 -37.61 23.41
N HIS A 62 -10.38 -36.79 22.53
CA HIS A 62 -10.66 -37.16 21.15
C HIS A 62 -9.38 -37.24 20.31
N ALA A 63 -8.41 -36.34 20.53
CA ALA A 63 -7.13 -36.32 19.83
C ALA A 63 -6.38 -37.64 20.02
N SER A 64 -6.23 -38.09 21.27
CA SER A 64 -5.55 -39.36 21.59
C SER A 64 -6.25 -40.55 20.94
N TYR A 65 -7.57 -40.51 20.83
CA TYR A 65 -8.37 -41.55 20.18
C TYR A 65 -8.18 -41.56 18.66
N LEU A 66 -8.29 -40.39 18.04
CA LEU A 66 -8.15 -40.19 16.60
C LEU A 66 -6.74 -40.49 16.09
N GLU A 67 -5.70 -40.28 16.89
CA GLU A 67 -4.34 -40.70 16.53
C GLU A 67 -4.27 -42.22 16.34
N ARG A 68 -4.94 -43.01 17.19
CA ARG A 68 -5.03 -44.47 17.02
C ARG A 68 -5.81 -44.84 15.76
N CYS A 69 -6.89 -44.12 15.44
CA CYS A 69 -7.60 -44.30 14.17
C CYS A 69 -6.68 -44.01 12.98
N ALA A 70 -5.92 -42.92 13.02
CA ALA A 70 -4.98 -42.58 11.95
C ALA A 70 -3.83 -43.60 11.83
N GLU A 71 -3.39 -44.24 12.93
CA GLU A 71 -2.40 -45.34 12.88
C GLU A 71 -2.93 -46.55 12.12
N GLN A 72 -4.18 -46.93 12.39
CA GLN A 72 -4.79 -48.03 11.66
C GLN A 72 -5.08 -47.63 10.20
N ALA A 73 -5.54 -46.41 9.94
CA ALA A 73 -5.77 -45.91 8.58
C ALA A 73 -4.49 -45.92 7.72
N ASP A 74 -3.36 -45.48 8.27
CA ASP A 74 -2.06 -45.56 7.59
C ASP A 74 -1.65 -47.02 7.32
N ALA A 75 -1.91 -47.93 8.26
CA ALA A 75 -1.63 -49.35 8.07
C ALA A 75 -2.51 -49.95 6.95
N VAL A 76 -3.78 -49.55 6.86
CA VAL A 76 -4.69 -49.92 5.76
C VAL A 76 -4.18 -49.40 4.41
N LEU A 77 -3.71 -48.14 4.36
CA LEU A 77 -3.14 -47.56 3.14
C LEU A 77 -1.88 -48.32 2.66
N ARG A 78 -1.11 -48.89 3.60
CA ARG A 78 0.04 -49.78 3.32
C ARG A 78 -0.34 -51.22 3.00
N GLY A 79 -1.63 -51.58 3.04
CA GLY A 79 -2.13 -52.92 2.71
C GLY A 79 -2.27 -53.90 3.87
N ASP A 80 -2.21 -53.46 5.14
CA ASP A 80 -2.51 -54.32 6.30
C ASP A 80 -4.02 -54.54 6.43
N LEU A 81 -4.50 -55.71 5.99
CA LEU A 81 -5.92 -56.09 6.06
C LEU A 81 -6.44 -56.22 7.49
N ALA A 82 -5.60 -56.61 8.45
CA ALA A 82 -6.00 -56.71 9.85
C ALA A 82 -6.22 -55.31 10.47
N ALA A 83 -5.57 -54.28 9.94
CA ALA A 83 -5.80 -52.89 10.33
C ALA A 83 -7.20 -52.40 9.94
N SER A 84 -7.77 -52.89 8.83
CA SER A 84 -9.14 -52.52 8.41
C SER A 84 -10.17 -52.90 9.47
N ASN A 85 -10.05 -54.09 10.06
CA ASN A 85 -10.93 -54.55 11.14
C ASN A 85 -10.73 -53.74 12.43
N ARG A 86 -9.48 -53.45 12.80
CA ARG A 86 -9.17 -52.63 13.98
C ARG A 86 -9.69 -51.20 13.81
N LEU A 87 -9.53 -50.60 12.63
CA LEU A 87 -10.05 -49.27 12.31
C LEU A 87 -11.58 -49.23 12.38
N TRP A 88 -12.26 -50.23 11.82
CA TRP A 88 -13.71 -50.37 11.91
C TRP A 88 -14.21 -50.45 13.35
N LEU A 89 -13.56 -51.28 14.18
CA LEU A 89 -13.89 -51.39 15.61
C LEU A 89 -13.63 -50.08 16.36
N LEU A 90 -12.51 -49.40 16.08
CA LEU A 90 -12.20 -48.10 16.69
C LEU A 90 -13.24 -47.05 16.33
N LEU A 91 -13.69 -46.96 15.08
CA LEU A 91 -14.70 -45.97 14.71
C LEU A 91 -16.08 -46.24 15.32
N ARG A 92 -16.37 -47.49 15.70
CA ARG A 92 -17.64 -47.87 16.33
C ARG A 92 -17.64 -47.81 17.85
N ASP A 93 -16.47 -47.71 18.48
CA ASP A 93 -16.38 -47.60 19.94
C ASP A 93 -16.89 -46.23 20.39
N SER A 94 -17.81 -46.22 21.35
CA SER A 94 -18.37 -44.97 21.86
C SER A 94 -17.41 -44.38 22.89
N ILE A 95 -16.49 -43.51 22.47
CA ILE A 95 -15.94 -42.54 23.41
C ILE A 95 -17.05 -41.57 23.77
N GLY A 96 -17.27 -41.33 25.07
CA GLY A 96 -18.41 -40.55 25.57
C GLY A 96 -18.56 -39.23 24.80
N ALA A 97 -19.54 -39.19 23.90
CA ALA A 97 -19.71 -38.06 22.99
C ALA A 97 -20.23 -36.88 23.79
N SER A 98 -19.48 -35.78 23.77
CA SER A 98 -19.98 -34.52 24.30
C SER A 98 -21.24 -34.09 23.53
N PRO A 99 -22.21 -33.41 24.17
CA PRO A 99 -23.44 -32.97 23.51
C PRO A 99 -23.13 -32.13 22.26
N ARG A 100 -23.82 -32.42 21.15
CA ARG A 100 -23.70 -31.63 19.91
C ARG A 100 -24.28 -30.23 20.15
N ALA A 101 -23.49 -29.19 19.85
CA ALA A 101 -24.03 -27.85 19.71
C ALA A 101 -24.99 -27.81 18.50
N PRO A 102 -26.20 -27.22 18.63
CA PRO A 102 -27.13 -27.05 17.51
C PRO A 102 -26.48 -26.37 16.31
N ALA A 103 -26.74 -26.88 15.10
CA ALA A 103 -26.21 -26.29 13.87
C ALA A 103 -26.65 -24.82 13.67
N SER A 104 -27.81 -24.44 14.18
CA SER A 104 -28.31 -23.05 14.17
C SER A 104 -27.43 -22.09 14.98
N ILE A 105 -26.82 -22.55 16.07
CA ILE A 105 -25.92 -21.73 16.90
C ILE A 105 -24.57 -21.48 16.20
N LEU A 106 -24.13 -22.45 15.39
CA LEU A 106 -22.86 -22.34 14.67
C LEU A 106 -23.00 -21.56 13.35
N GLY A 107 -24.19 -21.51 12.74
CA GLY A 107 -24.43 -20.94 11.41
C GLY A 107 -24.43 -19.41 11.32
N ASP A 108 -25.02 -18.70 12.28
CA ASP A 108 -25.34 -17.27 12.11
C ASP A 108 -24.20 -16.28 12.41
N GLY A 109 -23.14 -16.71 13.11
CA GLY A 109 -22.01 -15.83 13.45
C GLY A 109 -20.61 -16.37 13.12
N ALA A 110 -20.49 -17.66 12.82
CA ALA A 110 -19.21 -18.32 12.56
C ALA A 110 -19.07 -18.85 11.11
N LEU A 111 -19.93 -18.43 10.17
CA LEU A 111 -19.92 -18.94 8.79
C LEU A 111 -18.53 -18.89 8.12
N GLU A 112 -17.77 -17.80 8.31
CA GLU A 112 -16.40 -17.70 7.80
C GLU A 112 -15.43 -18.67 8.47
N ALA A 113 -15.53 -18.86 9.79
CA ALA A 113 -14.72 -19.84 10.54
C ALA A 113 -15.14 -21.29 10.25
N GLN A 114 -16.41 -21.51 9.91
CA GLN A 114 -16.94 -22.79 9.44
C GLN A 114 -16.45 -23.12 8.03
N LEU A 115 -16.28 -22.13 7.16
CA LEU A 115 -15.77 -22.31 5.81
C LEU A 115 -14.24 -22.41 5.75
N ALA A 116 -13.55 -21.96 6.80
CA ALA A 116 -12.11 -22.08 6.92
C ALA A 116 -11.69 -23.54 7.21
N MET A 117 -10.53 -23.95 6.69
CA MET A 117 -9.97 -25.24 7.08
C MET A 117 -9.65 -25.22 8.58
N PRO A 118 -10.03 -26.29 9.31
CA PRO A 118 -9.68 -26.50 10.72
C PRO A 118 -8.18 -26.33 10.94
N GLN A 119 -7.79 -25.50 11.91
CA GLN A 119 -6.37 -25.25 12.20
C GLN A 119 -5.81 -26.25 13.20
N THR A 120 -6.66 -26.82 14.07
CA THR A 120 -6.28 -27.84 15.05
C THR A 120 -5.95 -29.20 14.43
N ILE A 121 -6.28 -29.41 13.16
CA ILE A 121 -6.07 -30.66 12.43
C ILE A 121 -5.06 -30.44 11.32
N ASP A 122 -4.08 -31.33 11.20
CA ASP A 122 -3.18 -31.33 10.06
C ASP A 122 -3.93 -31.80 8.80
N PRO A 123 -3.98 -30.99 7.72
CA PRO A 123 -4.80 -31.29 6.56
C PRO A 123 -4.32 -32.53 5.80
N GLU A 124 -3.02 -32.83 5.80
CA GLU A 124 -2.50 -34.01 5.13
C GLU A 124 -2.80 -35.29 5.93
N ALA A 125 -2.64 -35.25 7.25
CA ALA A 125 -3.00 -36.34 8.14
C ALA A 125 -4.51 -36.64 8.12
N LEU A 126 -5.37 -35.62 8.02
CA LEU A 126 -6.80 -35.80 7.88
C LEU A 126 -7.16 -36.49 6.55
N VAL A 127 -6.55 -36.08 5.45
CA VAL A 127 -6.77 -36.72 4.14
C VAL A 127 -6.31 -38.18 4.18
N ARG A 128 -5.19 -38.50 4.83
CA ARG A 128 -4.73 -39.89 5.04
C ARG A 128 -5.72 -40.71 5.86
N LEU A 129 -6.21 -40.15 6.96
CA LEU A 129 -7.21 -40.80 7.80
C LEU A 129 -8.49 -41.10 7.02
N VAL A 130 -9.04 -40.11 6.33
CA VAL A 130 -10.24 -40.26 5.48
C VAL A 130 -10.02 -41.30 4.38
N ALA A 131 -8.88 -41.24 3.67
CA ALA A 131 -8.54 -42.19 2.63
C ALA A 131 -8.38 -43.63 3.16
N GLY A 132 -7.70 -43.80 4.30
CA GLY A 132 -7.54 -45.10 4.94
C GLY A 132 -8.85 -45.66 5.49
N VAL A 133 -9.74 -44.80 6.00
CA VAL A 133 -11.11 -45.18 6.37
C VAL A 133 -11.92 -45.65 5.17
N THR A 134 -11.88 -44.90 4.06
CA THR A 134 -12.56 -45.31 2.82
C THR A 134 -11.99 -46.62 2.27
N ARG A 135 -10.67 -46.81 2.32
CA ARG A 135 -9.99 -48.05 1.88
C ARG A 135 -10.28 -49.25 2.78
N ALA A 136 -10.58 -49.03 4.06
CA ALA A 136 -10.87 -50.07 5.03
C ALA A 136 -12.28 -50.68 4.90
N ALA A 137 -13.17 -49.98 4.19
CA ALA A 137 -14.54 -50.41 3.96
C ALA A 137 -14.62 -51.40 2.80
N ASN A 138 -15.52 -52.38 2.88
CA ASN A 138 -15.73 -53.34 1.80
C ASN A 138 -16.71 -52.82 0.73
N ARG A 139 -17.58 -51.86 1.10
CA ARG A 139 -18.61 -51.27 0.22
C ARG A 139 -18.87 -49.78 0.51
N PRO A 140 -19.45 -49.02 -0.44
CA PRO A 140 -19.70 -47.58 -0.26
C PRO A 140 -20.50 -47.21 0.99
N SER A 141 -21.60 -47.93 1.27
CA SER A 141 -22.44 -47.68 2.45
C SER A 141 -21.72 -47.94 3.78
N GLU A 142 -20.77 -48.90 3.77
CA GLU A 142 -19.88 -49.14 4.91
C GLU A 142 -18.92 -47.96 5.07
N ALA A 143 -18.28 -47.49 3.99
CA ALA A 143 -17.39 -46.33 4.00
C ALA A 143 -18.11 -45.08 4.53
N GLU A 144 -19.33 -44.83 4.10
CA GLU A 144 -20.16 -43.72 4.59
C GLU A 144 -20.45 -43.83 6.08
N THR A 145 -20.77 -45.02 6.57
CA THR A 145 -20.98 -45.26 8.01
C THR A 145 -19.70 -45.02 8.82
N MET A 146 -18.55 -45.48 8.31
CA MET A 146 -17.24 -45.21 8.96
C MET A 146 -16.93 -43.72 8.96
N LEU A 147 -17.16 -43.05 7.83
CA LEU A 147 -16.91 -41.64 7.65
C LEU A 147 -17.83 -40.84 8.59
N GLU A 148 -19.12 -41.13 8.65
CA GLU A 148 -20.03 -40.50 9.62
C GLU A 148 -19.50 -40.64 11.06
N SER A 149 -19.11 -41.86 11.45
CA SER A 149 -18.53 -42.12 12.77
C SER A 149 -17.23 -41.33 13.01
N LEU A 150 -16.37 -41.22 12.00
CA LEU A 150 -15.17 -40.38 12.05
C LEU A 150 -15.52 -38.89 12.21
N GLY A 151 -16.54 -38.40 11.51
CA GLY A 151 -17.03 -37.03 11.64
C GLY A 151 -17.50 -36.71 13.05
N HIS A 152 -18.16 -37.66 13.73
CA HIS A 152 -18.51 -37.53 15.14
C HIS A 152 -17.28 -37.38 16.04
N LEU A 153 -16.23 -38.16 15.81
CA LEU A 153 -15.00 -38.11 16.60
C LEU A 153 -14.22 -36.81 16.39
N LEU A 154 -14.31 -36.20 15.21
CA LEU A 154 -13.60 -34.96 14.88
C LEU A 154 -14.34 -33.69 15.36
N GLN A 155 -15.63 -33.80 15.69
CA GLN A 155 -16.49 -32.67 16.08
C GLN A 155 -15.92 -31.76 17.20
N PRO A 156 -15.31 -32.28 18.28
CA PRO A 156 -14.78 -31.43 19.35
C PRO A 156 -13.63 -30.53 18.90
N LEU A 157 -12.77 -30.99 17.98
CA LEU A 157 -11.65 -30.21 17.44
C LEU A 157 -12.16 -29.00 16.64
N PHE A 158 -13.18 -29.19 15.80
CA PHE A 158 -13.79 -28.08 15.07
C PHE A 158 -14.52 -27.10 15.97
N THR A 159 -15.20 -27.62 16.99
CA THR A 159 -15.89 -26.76 17.95
C THR A 159 -14.89 -25.88 18.70
N MET A 160 -13.69 -26.39 18.97
CA MET A 160 -12.58 -25.62 19.54
C MET A 160 -12.09 -24.51 18.58
N ASP A 161 -11.91 -24.80 17.29
CA ASP A 161 -11.49 -23.80 16.29
C ASP A 161 -12.54 -22.68 16.12
N VAL A 162 -13.83 -23.04 16.11
CA VAL A 162 -14.93 -22.06 16.08
C VAL A 162 -14.92 -21.19 17.34
N ALA A 163 -14.70 -21.80 18.51
CA ALA A 163 -14.60 -21.06 19.77
C ALA A 163 -13.37 -20.12 19.78
N ALA A 164 -12.25 -20.54 19.18
CA ALA A 164 -11.05 -19.72 19.01
C ALA A 164 -11.32 -18.46 18.17
N ALA A 165 -11.96 -18.65 17.01
CA ALA A 165 -12.32 -17.56 16.11
C ALA A 165 -13.30 -16.59 16.80
N ALA A 166 -14.27 -17.12 17.56
CA ALA A 166 -15.18 -16.32 18.36
C ALA A 166 -14.44 -15.53 19.46
N ALA A 167 -13.46 -16.13 20.14
CA ALA A 167 -12.66 -15.46 21.16
C ALA A 167 -11.81 -14.31 20.58
N GLU A 168 -11.19 -14.50 19.42
CA GLU A 168 -10.44 -13.42 18.76
C GLU A 168 -11.36 -12.27 18.31
N ARG A 169 -12.57 -12.56 17.83
CA ARG A 169 -13.58 -11.51 17.55
C ARG A 169 -14.04 -10.79 18.81
N ALA A 170 -14.20 -11.51 19.92
CA ALA A 170 -14.51 -10.90 21.22
C ALA A 170 -13.41 -9.95 21.68
N ARG A 171 -12.13 -10.27 21.43
CA ARG A 171 -11.00 -9.37 21.69
C ARG A 171 -11.00 -8.13 20.79
N ALA A 172 -11.56 -8.23 19.59
CA ALA A 172 -11.78 -7.11 18.68
C ALA A 172 -13.04 -6.29 19.00
N GLY A 173 -13.77 -6.62 20.08
CA GLY A 173 -14.96 -5.88 20.55
C GLY A 173 -16.31 -6.51 20.24
N ASP A 174 -16.37 -7.61 19.48
CA ASP A 174 -17.61 -8.33 19.17
C ASP A 174 -17.76 -9.58 20.05
N ARG A 175 -18.33 -9.39 21.25
CA ARG A 175 -18.43 -10.42 22.29
C ARG A 175 -19.59 -11.41 22.09
N SER A 176 -20.56 -11.05 21.25
CA SER A 176 -21.85 -11.75 21.10
C SER A 176 -21.70 -13.22 20.70
N LEU A 177 -20.80 -13.49 19.75
CA LEU A 177 -20.53 -14.84 19.25
C LEU A 177 -19.82 -15.71 20.29
N TYR A 178 -18.82 -15.15 20.98
CA TYR A 178 -18.08 -15.87 22.01
C TYR A 178 -19.00 -16.26 23.18
N GLU A 179 -19.82 -15.33 23.67
CA GLU A 179 -20.79 -15.59 24.72
C GLU A 179 -21.81 -16.65 24.30
N THR A 180 -22.25 -16.64 23.04
CA THR A 180 -23.17 -17.64 22.49
C THR A 180 -22.54 -19.04 22.47
N VAL A 181 -21.30 -19.18 21.97
CA VAL A 181 -20.59 -20.47 21.88
C VAL A 181 -20.28 -21.03 23.27
N VAL A 182 -19.80 -20.18 24.18
CA VAL A 182 -19.50 -20.54 25.57
C VAL A 182 -20.78 -20.91 26.32
N THR A 183 -21.84 -20.10 26.21
CA THR A 183 -23.13 -20.39 26.85
C THR A 183 -23.73 -21.69 26.32
N ALA A 184 -23.72 -21.93 25.00
CA ALA A 184 -24.22 -23.17 24.42
C ALA A 184 -23.49 -24.41 24.94
N ARG A 185 -22.16 -24.31 25.14
CA ARG A 185 -21.33 -25.40 25.69
C ARG A 185 -21.56 -25.63 27.19
N MET A 186 -21.75 -24.54 27.95
CA MET A 186 -21.82 -24.58 29.41
C MET A 186 -23.25 -24.75 29.97
N ALA A 187 -24.27 -24.40 29.19
CA ALA A 187 -25.64 -24.38 29.67
C ALA A 187 -26.18 -25.80 30.00
N PRO A 188 -26.65 -26.02 31.24
CA PRO A 188 -27.19 -27.32 31.69
C PRO A 188 -28.39 -27.79 30.86
N VAL A 189 -29.19 -26.87 30.33
CA VAL A 189 -30.37 -27.17 29.49
C VAL A 189 -29.99 -27.93 28.22
N TRP A 190 -28.82 -27.65 27.63
CA TRP A 190 -28.32 -28.40 26.48
C TRP A 190 -27.65 -29.72 26.87
N ARG A 191 -27.24 -29.87 28.13
CA ARG A 191 -26.81 -31.17 28.70
C ARG A 191 -28.01 -32.06 29.07
N ALA A 192 -29.17 -31.48 29.38
CA ALA A 192 -30.37 -32.19 29.82
C ALA A 192 -31.38 -32.48 28.69
N GLY A 193 -31.37 -31.68 27.61
CA GLY A 193 -32.32 -31.79 26.49
C GLY A 193 -31.91 -32.78 25.39
N VAL A 194 -30.67 -33.25 25.38
CA VAL A 194 -30.27 -34.41 24.59
C VAL A 194 -30.61 -35.63 25.44
N GLN A 195 -31.83 -36.16 25.28
CA GLN A 195 -31.99 -37.59 25.58
C GLN A 195 -30.83 -38.29 24.90
N PRO A 196 -30.13 -39.24 25.55
CA PRO A 196 -29.19 -40.09 24.82
C PRO A 196 -29.96 -40.50 23.58
N VAL A 197 -29.46 -40.10 22.40
CA VAL A 197 -29.98 -40.66 21.15
C VAL A 197 -29.86 -42.14 21.44
N ASP A 198 -30.99 -42.82 21.59
CA ASP A 198 -31.04 -44.28 21.76
C ASP A 198 -30.01 -44.77 20.76
N PRO A 199 -28.86 -45.31 21.21
CA PRO A 199 -27.66 -45.43 20.39
C PRO A 199 -28.15 -46.08 19.13
N VAL A 200 -28.21 -45.31 18.00
CA VAL A 200 -29.10 -45.62 16.87
C VAL A 200 -29.17 -47.11 16.81
N ARG A 201 -30.27 -47.71 17.29
CA ARG A 201 -30.36 -49.16 17.29
C ARG A 201 -30.07 -49.45 15.83
N PRO A 202 -28.94 -50.11 15.50
CA PRO A 202 -28.67 -50.41 14.11
C PRO A 202 -29.96 -51.07 13.67
N THR A 203 -30.60 -50.57 12.61
CA THR A 203 -31.66 -51.32 11.92
C THR A 203 -31.22 -52.75 11.96
N ASP A 204 -31.97 -53.60 12.69
CA ASP A 204 -31.46 -54.82 13.32
C ASP A 204 -30.30 -55.38 12.49
N PRO A 205 -29.06 -55.48 13.02
CA PRO A 205 -28.09 -56.28 12.31
C PRO A 205 -28.79 -57.62 12.14
N VAL A 206 -28.92 -58.09 10.90
CA VAL A 206 -29.32 -59.48 10.64
C VAL A 206 -28.56 -60.28 11.67
N LEU A 207 -29.29 -60.80 12.68
CA LEU A 207 -28.67 -61.33 13.89
C LEU A 207 -27.58 -62.30 13.41
N PRO A 208 -26.30 -62.11 13.78
CA PRO A 208 -25.29 -63.06 13.38
C PRO A 208 -25.75 -64.39 13.96
N VAL A 209 -25.92 -65.38 13.08
CA VAL A 209 -26.22 -66.75 13.46
C VAL A 209 -25.18 -67.13 14.53
N PRO A 210 -25.58 -67.66 15.70
CA PRO A 210 -24.63 -68.05 16.74
C PRO A 210 -23.59 -69.02 16.15
N GLY A 211 -22.35 -68.54 15.98
CA GLY A 211 -21.27 -69.26 15.30
C GLY A 211 -20.47 -68.45 14.27
N GLN A 212 -20.95 -67.27 13.85
CA GLN A 212 -20.22 -66.43 12.91
C GLN A 212 -19.03 -65.73 13.60
N ARG A 213 -17.82 -66.23 13.34
CA ARG A 213 -16.56 -65.53 13.64
C ARG A 213 -16.58 -64.17 12.93
N LEU A 214 -16.08 -63.11 13.57
CA LEU A 214 -15.77 -61.83 12.92
C LEU A 214 -15.09 -62.13 11.57
N ASP A 215 -15.74 -61.73 10.47
CA ASP A 215 -15.50 -62.17 9.08
C ASP A 215 -14.05 -62.55 8.78
N ALA A 216 -13.79 -63.85 8.71
CA ALA A 216 -12.55 -64.40 8.16
C ALA A 216 -12.47 -64.20 6.63
N ASP A 217 -13.58 -63.76 6.00
CA ASP A 217 -13.76 -63.63 4.56
C ASP A 217 -13.78 -62.16 4.08
N ARG A 218 -13.21 -61.21 4.84
CA ARG A 218 -13.01 -59.85 4.31
C ARG A 218 -12.05 -59.91 3.11
N VAL A 219 -12.64 -59.87 1.91
CA VAL A 219 -11.92 -59.83 0.63
C VAL A 219 -11.18 -58.48 0.51
N THR A 220 -9.97 -58.49 -0.03
CA THR A 220 -9.22 -57.28 -0.41
C THR A 220 -10.11 -56.34 -1.19
N LEU A 221 -10.05 -55.03 -0.88
CA LEU A 221 -10.76 -53.97 -1.60
C LEU A 221 -10.60 -54.15 -3.12
N ASP A 222 -11.67 -54.57 -3.80
CA ASP A 222 -11.77 -54.53 -5.25
C ASP A 222 -12.64 -53.32 -5.63
N LEU A 223 -11.98 -52.23 -5.99
CA LEU A 223 -12.64 -51.00 -6.46
C LEU A 223 -13.54 -51.26 -7.68
N ALA A 224 -13.30 -52.33 -8.45
CA ALA A 224 -14.12 -52.69 -9.59
C ALA A 224 -15.41 -53.44 -9.21
N SER A 225 -15.51 -53.98 -7.99
CA SER A 225 -16.70 -54.70 -7.51
C SER A 225 -17.71 -53.81 -6.79
N TRP A 226 -17.47 -52.49 -6.72
CA TRP A 226 -18.34 -51.50 -6.07
C TRP A 226 -19.51 -51.13 -7.01
N GLN A 227 -20.69 -51.70 -6.77
CA GLN A 227 -21.96 -51.25 -7.39
C GLN A 227 -22.72 -50.32 -6.44
N GLU A 228 -23.36 -49.27 -6.97
CA GLU A 228 -24.16 -48.35 -6.17
C GLU A 228 -25.45 -49.01 -5.64
N ASP A 229 -25.69 -48.91 -4.33
CA ASP A 229 -27.05 -48.87 -3.81
C ASP A 229 -27.65 -47.50 -4.19
N HIS A 230 -28.93 -47.45 -4.61
CA HIS A 230 -29.63 -46.25 -5.12
C HIS A 230 -29.81 -45.08 -4.11
N THR A 231 -29.02 -45.02 -3.04
CA THR A 231 -29.06 -43.95 -2.05
C THR A 231 -28.03 -42.89 -2.39
N SER A 232 -28.49 -41.68 -2.75
CA SER A 232 -27.64 -40.49 -2.85
C SER A 232 -26.81 -40.33 -1.58
N PRO A 233 -25.46 -40.39 -1.65
CA PRO A 233 -24.63 -40.28 -0.48
C PRO A 233 -24.46 -38.80 -0.15
N VAL A 234 -25.43 -38.24 0.56
CA VAL A 234 -25.23 -36.97 1.23
C VAL A 234 -24.60 -37.30 2.57
N LEU A 235 -23.27 -37.39 2.60
CA LEU A 235 -22.52 -37.22 3.84
C LEU A 235 -22.96 -35.86 4.41
N ARG A 236 -23.88 -35.86 5.38
CA ARG A 236 -24.36 -34.66 6.09
C ARG A 236 -23.34 -34.25 7.15
N TRP A 237 -22.07 -34.25 6.76
CA TRP A 237 -21.09 -33.45 7.45
C TRP A 237 -21.50 -32.02 7.10
N GLY A 238 -21.84 -31.19 8.08
CA GLY A 238 -22.41 -29.84 7.82
C GLY A 238 -21.59 -29.01 6.82
N PRO A 239 -22.05 -27.80 6.42
CA PRO A 239 -21.38 -26.96 5.40
C PRO A 239 -19.86 -26.78 5.59
N VAL A 240 -19.38 -26.95 6.83
CA VAL A 240 -17.98 -27.05 7.28
C VAL A 240 -17.10 -28.02 6.48
N TRP A 241 -17.68 -29.07 5.88
CA TRP A 241 -16.93 -30.19 5.28
C TRP A 241 -16.96 -30.27 3.76
N GLY A 242 -17.55 -29.28 3.07
CA GLY A 242 -17.58 -29.25 1.61
C GLY A 242 -16.19 -29.36 0.96
N GLY A 243 -15.15 -28.92 1.67
CA GLY A 243 -13.75 -28.99 1.23
C GLY A 243 -13.12 -30.38 1.26
N VAL A 244 -13.56 -31.31 2.12
CA VAL A 244 -12.98 -32.67 2.22
C VAL A 244 -13.57 -33.60 1.15
N GLY A 245 -14.78 -33.27 0.67
CA GLY A 245 -15.54 -34.00 -0.35
C GLY A 245 -16.02 -35.37 0.12
N GLY A 246 -16.99 -35.93 -0.61
CA GLY A 246 -17.56 -37.24 -0.25
C GLY A 246 -16.62 -38.41 -0.54
N THR A 247 -17.09 -39.64 -0.31
CA THR A 247 -16.39 -40.91 -0.54
C THR A 247 -15.65 -40.94 -1.89
N ARG A 248 -16.24 -40.36 -2.95
CA ARG A 248 -15.62 -40.25 -4.28
C ARG A 248 -14.34 -39.38 -4.34
N LYS A 249 -14.28 -38.27 -3.59
CA LYS A 249 -13.07 -37.44 -3.49
C LYS A 249 -12.02 -38.11 -2.60
N ALA A 250 -12.45 -38.80 -1.54
CA ALA A 250 -11.54 -39.61 -0.74
C ALA A 250 -10.90 -40.73 -1.58
N MET A 251 -11.69 -41.43 -2.40
CA MET A 251 -11.21 -42.45 -3.34
C MET A 251 -10.17 -41.90 -4.32
N SER A 252 -10.36 -40.69 -4.85
CA SER A 252 -9.38 -40.07 -5.75
C SER A 252 -8.07 -39.65 -5.08
N GLN A 253 -7.98 -39.76 -3.74
CA GLN A 253 -6.77 -39.50 -2.96
C GLN A 253 -6.14 -40.79 -2.41
N ILE A 254 -6.76 -41.96 -2.53
CA ILE A 254 -6.26 -43.22 -1.92
C ILE A 254 -4.89 -43.62 -2.50
N ASP A 255 -4.68 -43.54 -3.83
CA ASP A 255 -3.40 -43.93 -4.42
C ASP A 255 -2.32 -42.85 -4.33
N ARG A 256 -2.64 -41.64 -3.86
CA ARG A 256 -1.63 -40.64 -3.46
C ARG A 256 -0.70 -41.19 -2.37
N PHE A 257 -1.18 -42.17 -1.61
CA PHE A 257 -0.46 -42.84 -0.52
C PHE A 257 -0.02 -44.27 -0.86
N GLY A 258 -0.16 -44.69 -2.12
CA GLY A 258 0.42 -45.94 -2.63
C GLY A 258 1.96 -45.85 -2.79
N THR A 259 2.57 -46.89 -3.37
CA THR A 259 4.01 -46.90 -3.66
C THR A 259 4.40 -45.68 -4.50
N ARG A 260 5.37 -44.89 -4.01
CA ARG A 260 5.85 -43.70 -4.72
C ARG A 260 6.65 -44.13 -5.94
N TYR A 261 6.41 -43.46 -7.07
CA TYR A 261 7.26 -43.69 -8.23
C TYR A 261 8.65 -43.10 -8.01
N HIS A 262 9.65 -43.69 -8.64
CA HIS A 262 11.03 -43.21 -8.59
C HIS A 262 11.61 -43.11 -9.99
N ILE A 263 12.05 -41.93 -10.40
CA ILE A 263 12.81 -41.66 -11.61
C ILE A 263 14.28 -41.87 -11.30
N ASP A 264 14.91 -42.84 -11.97
CA ASP A 264 16.33 -43.16 -11.85
C ASP A 264 17.18 -42.33 -12.81
N SER A 265 16.71 -42.15 -14.06
CA SER A 265 17.46 -41.45 -15.10
C SER A 265 16.58 -40.94 -16.23
N ILE A 266 17.16 -40.04 -17.03
CA ILE A 266 16.57 -39.50 -18.25
C ILE A 266 17.58 -39.63 -19.40
N SER A 267 17.16 -40.17 -20.54
CA SER A 267 17.94 -40.19 -21.77
C SER A 267 17.78 -38.85 -22.49
N ASN A 268 18.84 -38.41 -23.19
CA ASN A 268 18.88 -37.13 -23.89
C ASN A 268 18.35 -35.94 -23.05
N PRO A 269 18.90 -35.67 -21.85
CA PRO A 269 18.39 -34.62 -20.97
C PRO A 269 18.45 -33.21 -21.58
N GLY A 270 19.19 -33.03 -22.68
CA GLY A 270 19.31 -31.79 -23.45
C GLY A 270 18.40 -31.69 -24.68
N ALA A 271 17.41 -32.58 -24.80
CA ALA A 271 16.54 -32.65 -25.97
C ALA A 271 15.81 -31.33 -26.28
N CYS A 272 15.68 -31.02 -27.56
CA CYS A 272 14.91 -29.87 -28.04
C CYS A 272 13.48 -30.27 -28.43
N ALA A 273 12.63 -29.27 -28.68
CA ALA A 273 11.25 -29.49 -29.09
C ALA A 273 11.14 -30.45 -30.28
N GLY A 274 10.24 -31.44 -30.19
CA GLY A 274 10.05 -32.48 -31.20
C GLY A 274 10.98 -33.70 -31.05
N GLU A 275 12.02 -33.62 -30.22
CA GLU A 275 12.86 -34.77 -29.90
C GLU A 275 12.24 -35.59 -28.76
N THR A 276 12.56 -36.89 -28.72
CA THR A 276 12.09 -37.81 -27.68
C THR A 276 13.08 -37.90 -26.53
N VAL A 277 12.57 -37.85 -25.30
CA VAL A 277 13.29 -38.23 -24.08
C VAL A 277 12.70 -39.51 -23.50
N THR A 278 13.57 -40.37 -22.97
CA THR A 278 13.18 -41.60 -22.29
C THR A 278 13.46 -41.47 -20.80
N ILE A 279 12.43 -41.55 -19.98
CA ILE A 279 12.51 -41.47 -18.52
C ILE A 279 12.46 -42.90 -17.99
N ARG A 280 13.47 -43.30 -17.21
CA ARG A 280 13.60 -44.64 -16.63
C ARG A 280 13.48 -44.58 -15.13
N GLY A 281 12.84 -45.61 -14.56
CA GLY A 281 12.56 -45.66 -13.14
C GLY A 281 11.78 -46.91 -12.75
N ARG A 282 10.98 -46.78 -11.69
CA ARG A 282 10.13 -47.82 -11.14
C ARG A 282 8.81 -47.27 -10.60
N ASP A 283 7.81 -48.14 -10.58
CA ASP A 283 6.46 -47.89 -10.04
C ASP A 283 5.71 -46.75 -10.76
N PHE A 284 6.02 -46.47 -12.03
CA PHE A 284 5.36 -45.42 -12.84
C PHE A 284 3.87 -45.71 -13.07
N GLY A 285 3.43 -46.94 -12.86
CA GLY A 285 2.07 -47.36 -13.13
C GLY A 285 1.77 -47.55 -14.62
N PRO A 286 0.53 -47.92 -14.96
CA PRO A 286 0.17 -48.32 -16.31
C PRO A 286 -0.02 -47.15 -17.29
N MET A 287 -0.18 -45.92 -16.79
CA MET A 287 -0.38 -44.72 -17.60
C MET A 287 -0.07 -43.43 -16.83
N GLY A 288 0.05 -42.33 -17.55
CA GLY A 288 0.25 -41.01 -16.96
C GLY A 288 0.53 -39.93 -17.99
N ARG A 289 0.97 -38.77 -17.50
CA ARG A 289 1.47 -37.64 -18.29
C ARG A 289 2.80 -37.15 -17.74
N VAL A 290 3.62 -36.56 -18.60
CA VAL A 290 4.90 -35.97 -18.22
C VAL A 290 4.76 -34.45 -18.17
N SER A 291 4.99 -33.86 -17.01
CA SER A 291 4.98 -32.41 -16.82
C SER A 291 6.38 -31.85 -17.05
N PHE A 292 6.55 -31.15 -18.17
CA PHE A 292 7.72 -30.32 -18.43
C PHE A 292 7.57 -28.96 -17.73
N PRO A 293 8.68 -28.35 -17.30
CA PRO A 293 8.68 -26.94 -16.89
C PRO A 293 8.20 -26.05 -18.06
N SER A 294 7.23 -25.19 -17.80
CA SER A 294 6.67 -24.26 -18.79
C SER A 294 7.06 -22.80 -18.48
N PRO A 295 7.13 -21.93 -19.50
CA PRO A 295 7.28 -20.48 -19.28
C PRO A 295 6.01 -19.90 -18.62
N SER A 296 6.07 -18.61 -18.27
CA SER A 296 4.91 -17.87 -17.79
C SER A 296 3.75 -17.94 -18.79
N ILE A 297 2.50 -17.98 -18.30
CA ILE A 297 1.28 -18.02 -19.12
C ILE A 297 1.16 -16.83 -20.10
N LYS A 298 1.91 -15.75 -19.86
CA LYS A 298 1.95 -14.55 -20.71
C LYS A 298 3.03 -14.60 -21.80
N ASP A 299 3.89 -15.61 -21.79
CA ASP A 299 4.93 -15.78 -22.81
C ASP A 299 4.28 -16.30 -24.12
N PRO A 300 4.58 -15.73 -25.31
CA PRO A 300 4.09 -16.26 -26.58
C PRO A 300 4.47 -17.71 -26.86
N ALA A 301 5.58 -18.20 -26.29
CA ALA A 301 5.92 -19.62 -26.33
C ALA A 301 4.85 -20.48 -25.66
N PHE A 302 4.18 -19.97 -24.61
CA PHE A 302 3.03 -20.61 -23.99
C PHE A 302 1.80 -20.58 -24.92
N ALA A 303 1.56 -19.47 -25.62
CA ALA A 303 0.44 -19.34 -26.56
C ALA A 303 0.52 -20.32 -27.74
N LEU A 304 1.74 -20.69 -28.18
CA LEU A 304 1.95 -21.76 -29.17
C LEU A 304 1.53 -23.15 -28.65
N GLY A 305 1.41 -23.33 -27.33
CA GLY A 305 0.91 -24.56 -26.70
C GLY A 305 -0.55 -24.51 -26.25
N ALA A 306 -1.14 -23.32 -26.05
CA ALA A 306 -2.44 -23.12 -25.40
C ALA A 306 -3.68 -23.72 -26.12
N GLY A 307 -3.50 -24.31 -27.31
CA GLY A 307 -4.52 -25.08 -28.02
C GLY A 307 -4.54 -26.59 -27.70
N ASP A 308 -3.65 -27.06 -26.83
CA ASP A 308 -3.54 -28.46 -26.42
C ASP A 308 -4.07 -28.63 -24.99
N ASP A 309 -5.12 -29.45 -24.81
CA ASP A 309 -5.77 -29.72 -23.50
C ASP A 309 -4.78 -30.26 -22.44
N GLY A 310 -3.54 -30.60 -22.84
CA GLY A 310 -2.46 -31.11 -22.01
C GLY A 310 -1.52 -30.09 -21.37
N VAL A 311 -1.55 -28.80 -21.68
CA VAL A 311 -0.51 -27.86 -21.18
C VAL A 311 -0.45 -27.76 -19.66
N LEU A 312 -1.60 -27.77 -18.97
CA LEU A 312 -1.67 -27.77 -17.50
C LEU A 312 -1.67 -29.18 -16.91
N ALA A 313 -2.03 -30.20 -17.70
CA ALA A 313 -2.15 -31.58 -17.27
C ALA A 313 -0.88 -32.43 -17.51
N GLY A 314 0.09 -31.90 -18.25
CA GLY A 314 1.28 -32.61 -18.74
C GLY A 314 1.10 -33.22 -20.13
N VAL A 315 2.22 -33.56 -20.75
CA VAL A 315 2.35 -34.12 -22.11
C VAL A 315 2.09 -35.63 -22.08
N SER A 316 1.27 -36.12 -23.02
CA SER A 316 1.06 -37.56 -23.19
C SER A 316 2.34 -38.22 -23.70
N ALA A 317 2.75 -39.30 -23.02
CA ALA A 317 3.85 -40.12 -23.49
C ALA A 317 3.47 -40.88 -24.77
N THR A 318 4.43 -41.05 -25.68
CA THR A 318 4.26 -41.93 -26.84
C THR A 318 4.31 -43.40 -26.42
N ARG A 319 5.01 -43.70 -25.33
CA ARG A 319 5.04 -45.01 -24.67
C ARG A 319 5.10 -44.83 -23.16
N TRP A 320 4.25 -45.54 -22.43
CA TRP A 320 4.27 -45.56 -20.96
C TRP A 320 4.27 -47.00 -20.47
N THR A 321 5.26 -47.35 -19.66
CA THR A 321 5.35 -48.62 -18.93
C THR A 321 5.69 -48.33 -17.47
N ASP A 322 5.65 -49.36 -16.63
CA ASP A 322 5.92 -49.19 -15.19
C ASP A 322 7.37 -48.77 -14.87
N THR A 323 8.30 -48.95 -15.81
CA THR A 323 9.74 -48.64 -15.63
C THR A 323 10.33 -47.70 -16.67
N GLU A 324 9.62 -47.43 -17.78
CA GLU A 324 10.14 -46.64 -18.90
C GLU A 324 9.02 -45.83 -19.57
N ILE A 325 9.28 -44.55 -19.81
CA ILE A 325 8.35 -43.59 -20.44
C ILE A 325 9.09 -42.87 -21.58
N ASP A 326 8.57 -42.97 -22.80
CA ASP A 326 9.03 -42.16 -23.93
C ASP A 326 8.07 -40.99 -24.14
N VAL A 327 8.59 -39.77 -24.15
CA VAL A 327 7.78 -38.57 -24.39
C VAL A 327 8.49 -37.60 -25.32
N VAL A 328 7.72 -36.98 -26.22
CA VAL A 328 8.22 -35.94 -27.11
C VAL A 328 8.25 -34.61 -26.37
N VAL A 329 9.39 -33.92 -26.41
CA VAL A 329 9.55 -32.61 -25.78
C VAL A 329 8.65 -31.59 -26.49
N PRO A 330 7.73 -30.91 -25.79
CA PRO A 330 6.84 -29.94 -26.42
C PRO A 330 7.59 -28.65 -26.77
N VAL A 331 7.04 -27.89 -27.73
CA VAL A 331 7.62 -26.61 -28.23
C VAL A 331 7.78 -25.53 -27.17
N TRP A 332 7.05 -25.64 -26.07
CA TRP A 332 7.06 -24.71 -24.95
C TRP A 332 7.91 -25.19 -23.77
N ALA A 333 8.53 -26.38 -23.83
CA ALA A 333 9.33 -26.89 -22.72
C ALA A 333 10.54 -25.99 -22.43
N THR A 334 10.81 -25.78 -21.14
CA THR A 334 12.00 -25.10 -20.63
C THR A 334 12.81 -26.03 -19.74
N ALA A 335 14.09 -25.74 -19.51
CA ALA A 335 14.91 -26.52 -18.60
C ALA A 335 14.42 -26.38 -17.14
N GLY A 336 14.42 -27.48 -16.39
CA GLY A 336 13.98 -27.51 -14.99
C GLY A 336 13.59 -28.90 -14.53
N ALA A 337 12.87 -28.98 -13.41
CA ALA A 337 12.43 -30.25 -12.84
C ALA A 337 11.28 -30.85 -13.64
N LEU A 338 11.50 -32.04 -14.19
CA LEU A 338 10.47 -32.84 -14.84
C LEU A 338 9.76 -33.67 -13.78
N HIS A 339 8.42 -33.65 -13.82
CA HIS A 339 7.56 -34.42 -12.93
C HIS A 339 6.68 -35.38 -13.72
N LEU A 340 6.32 -36.51 -13.10
CA LEU A 340 5.33 -37.43 -13.66
C LEU A 340 3.99 -37.22 -12.96
N ASN A 341 2.98 -36.93 -13.77
CA ASN A 341 1.58 -37.09 -13.40
C ASN A 341 1.21 -38.55 -13.71
N ALA A 342 1.87 -39.49 -13.03
CA ALA A 342 1.57 -40.92 -13.11
C ALA A 342 0.19 -41.17 -12.49
N PHE A 343 -0.74 -41.81 -13.20
CA PHE A 343 -2.08 -42.04 -12.65
C PHE A 343 -2.68 -43.38 -13.02
N VAL A 344 -3.60 -43.85 -12.18
CA VAL A 344 -4.52 -44.94 -12.53
C VAL A 344 -5.85 -44.31 -12.91
N ARG A 345 -6.31 -44.60 -14.14
CA ARG A 345 -7.60 -44.12 -14.63
C ARG A 345 -8.70 -45.07 -14.21
N HIS A 346 -9.60 -44.60 -13.36
CA HIS A 346 -10.83 -45.31 -13.02
C HIS A 346 -11.97 -44.81 -13.90
N ARG A 347 -12.61 -45.74 -14.61
CA ARG A 347 -13.81 -45.47 -15.43
C ARG A 347 -15.01 -46.10 -14.74
N ASP A 348 -15.97 -45.25 -14.40
CA ASP A 348 -17.31 -45.60 -13.96
C ASP A 348 -18.31 -45.11 -15.05
N PRO A 349 -19.45 -45.78 -15.30
CA PRO A 349 -20.52 -45.31 -16.18
C PRO A 349 -20.85 -43.80 -16.15
N CYS A 350 -20.60 -43.07 -15.07
CA CYS A 350 -20.88 -41.63 -14.99
C CYS A 350 -19.65 -40.70 -14.93
N ALA A 351 -18.43 -41.21 -14.73
CA ALA A 351 -17.24 -40.37 -14.61
C ALA A 351 -15.93 -41.12 -14.92
N THR A 352 -14.93 -40.37 -15.40
CA THR A 352 -13.54 -40.81 -15.44
C THR A 352 -12.76 -40.05 -14.38
N ILE A 353 -12.09 -40.77 -13.47
CA ILE A 353 -11.28 -40.20 -12.40
C ILE A 353 -9.83 -40.66 -12.61
N ASP A 354 -8.92 -39.71 -12.81
CA ASP A 354 -7.48 -39.96 -12.87
C ASP A 354 -6.89 -39.77 -11.46
N VAL A 355 -6.26 -40.82 -10.90
CA VAL A 355 -5.68 -40.81 -9.55
C VAL A 355 -4.17 -40.72 -9.61
N TYR A 356 -3.62 -39.58 -9.20
CA TYR A 356 -2.19 -39.27 -9.35
C TYR A 356 -1.33 -39.86 -8.22
N ARG A 357 -0.21 -40.49 -8.59
CA ARG A 357 0.84 -40.96 -7.69
C ARG A 357 1.85 -39.85 -7.41
N LEU A 358 2.48 -39.91 -6.23
CA LEU A 358 3.59 -39.04 -5.88
C LEU A 358 4.94 -39.70 -6.19
N GLY A 359 5.95 -38.92 -6.54
CA GLY A 359 7.32 -39.39 -6.76
C GLY A 359 8.34 -38.26 -6.79
N ASN A 360 9.60 -38.59 -7.08
CA ASN A 360 10.68 -37.61 -7.23
C ASN A 360 10.64 -36.92 -8.60
N SER A 361 11.48 -35.89 -8.77
CA SER A 361 11.71 -35.23 -10.05
C SER A 361 13.12 -35.50 -10.58
N VAL A 362 13.32 -35.29 -11.88
CA VAL A 362 14.62 -35.34 -12.53
C VAL A 362 14.88 -34.01 -13.25
N LEU A 363 16.14 -33.59 -13.31
CA LEU A 363 16.51 -32.36 -14.01
C LEU A 363 16.54 -32.58 -15.53
N PHE A 364 15.69 -31.86 -16.25
CA PHE A 364 15.74 -31.70 -17.69
C PHE A 364 16.54 -30.41 -18.02
N VAL A 365 17.62 -30.53 -18.80
CA VAL A 365 18.51 -29.40 -19.14
C VAL A 365 18.33 -28.89 -20.57
N GLY A 366 17.39 -29.48 -21.32
CA GLY A 366 16.99 -29.09 -22.67
C GLY A 366 15.89 -28.03 -22.69
N GLY A 367 15.24 -27.90 -23.85
CA GLY A 367 14.18 -26.91 -24.06
C GLY A 367 14.66 -25.45 -24.10
N LEU A 368 13.70 -24.52 -24.18
CA LEU A 368 13.98 -23.09 -24.31
C LEU A 368 14.66 -22.55 -23.05
N ALA A 369 15.62 -21.65 -23.24
CA ALA A 369 16.28 -20.96 -22.14
C ALA A 369 15.43 -19.78 -21.64
N SER A 370 15.34 -19.60 -20.32
CA SER A 370 14.54 -18.55 -19.69
C SER A 370 15.20 -18.03 -18.41
N VAL A 371 14.95 -16.76 -18.06
CA VAL A 371 15.28 -16.19 -16.74
C VAL A 371 13.98 -16.03 -15.97
N TYR A 372 13.88 -16.64 -14.80
CA TYR A 372 12.65 -16.70 -14.00
C TYR A 372 12.81 -16.11 -12.59
N GLU A 373 14.02 -15.75 -12.18
CA GLU A 373 14.28 -15.04 -10.94
C GLU A 373 15.41 -14.03 -11.15
N VAL A 374 15.25 -12.82 -10.62
CA VAL A 374 16.28 -11.78 -10.63
C VAL A 374 16.28 -11.11 -9.26
N SER A 375 17.47 -10.78 -8.73
CA SER A 375 17.61 -9.90 -7.58
C SER A 375 18.57 -8.75 -7.86
N LEU A 376 18.28 -7.61 -7.24
CA LEU A 376 19.05 -6.36 -7.33
C LEU A 376 19.58 -6.02 -5.94
N GLY A 377 20.90 -5.96 -5.78
CA GLY A 377 21.53 -5.72 -4.48
C GLY A 377 21.21 -6.80 -3.44
N GLY A 378 20.92 -8.03 -3.88
CA GLY A 378 20.51 -9.15 -3.02
C GLY A 378 19.02 -9.17 -2.66
N VAL A 379 18.22 -8.20 -3.14
CA VAL A 379 16.76 -8.16 -2.93
C VAL A 379 16.05 -8.77 -4.14
N PRO A 380 15.29 -9.87 -3.98
CA PRO A 380 14.49 -10.45 -5.06
C PRO A 380 13.55 -9.42 -5.69
N VAL A 381 13.48 -9.42 -7.01
CA VAL A 381 12.56 -8.59 -7.79
C VAL A 381 11.28 -9.37 -8.00
N ASP A 382 10.17 -8.81 -7.53
CA ASP A 382 8.85 -9.28 -7.93
C ASP A 382 8.67 -9.03 -9.44
N LEU A 383 8.70 -10.09 -10.24
CA LEU A 383 8.56 -10.03 -11.69
C LEU A 383 7.13 -9.67 -12.14
N ALA A 384 6.15 -9.74 -11.23
CA ALA A 384 4.79 -9.29 -11.48
C ALA A 384 4.60 -7.79 -11.18
N ALA A 385 5.48 -7.19 -10.37
CA ALA A 385 5.42 -5.78 -10.05
C ALA A 385 5.77 -4.91 -11.27
N THR A 386 4.91 -3.95 -11.57
CA THR A 386 5.13 -2.97 -12.66
C THR A 386 5.83 -1.71 -12.19
N ALA A 387 6.02 -1.53 -10.88
CA ALA A 387 6.64 -0.35 -10.31
C ALA A 387 8.15 -0.32 -10.64
N PRO A 388 8.65 0.73 -11.31
CA PRO A 388 10.06 0.83 -11.66
C PRO A 388 10.93 1.03 -10.41
N ARG A 389 12.14 0.48 -10.43
CA ARG A 389 13.14 0.66 -9.36
C ARG A 389 14.24 1.63 -9.79
N ASN A 390 14.79 2.38 -8.85
CA ASN A 390 15.85 3.34 -9.16
C ASN A 390 17.24 2.69 -9.18
N LEU A 391 18.04 3.08 -10.16
CA LEU A 391 19.48 2.82 -10.24
C LEU A 391 20.19 4.17 -10.27
N THR A 392 21.05 4.42 -9.29
CA THR A 392 21.83 5.66 -9.21
C THR A 392 22.98 5.62 -10.23
N PRO A 393 23.08 6.60 -11.15
CA PRO A 393 24.24 6.72 -12.04
C PRO A 393 25.58 6.75 -11.29
N GLY A 394 26.59 6.05 -11.81
CA GLY A 394 27.92 5.97 -11.20
C GLY A 394 28.07 4.92 -10.08
N ASP A 395 26.97 4.47 -9.47
CA ASP A 395 27.00 3.40 -8.47
C ASP A 395 27.24 2.03 -9.10
N ALA A 396 27.63 1.05 -8.28
CA ALA A 396 27.69 -0.35 -8.66
C ALA A 396 26.43 -1.08 -8.19
N VAL A 397 25.78 -1.81 -9.10
CA VAL A 397 24.64 -2.68 -8.79
C VAL A 397 25.04 -4.15 -8.90
N ALA A 398 24.79 -4.93 -7.84
CA ALA A 398 24.91 -6.38 -7.88
C ALA A 398 23.62 -6.96 -8.47
N LEU A 399 23.72 -7.62 -9.62
CA LEU A 399 22.65 -8.38 -10.24
C LEU A 399 22.89 -9.85 -9.95
N THR A 400 21.88 -10.56 -9.46
CA THR A 400 21.90 -12.03 -9.51
C THR A 400 20.63 -12.56 -10.15
N TRP A 401 20.69 -13.76 -10.68
CA TRP A 401 19.58 -14.36 -11.42
C TRP A 401 19.50 -15.86 -11.17
N ARG A 402 18.32 -16.41 -11.47
CA ARG A 402 18.15 -17.83 -11.79
C ARG A 402 17.56 -17.96 -13.19
N SER A 403 18.21 -18.80 -13.98
CA SER A 403 17.76 -19.17 -15.32
C SER A 403 17.62 -20.68 -15.46
N SER A 404 17.08 -21.11 -16.59
CA SER A 404 17.26 -22.46 -17.13
C SER A 404 18.72 -22.90 -16.98
N GLY A 405 18.96 -24.08 -16.40
CA GLY A 405 20.29 -24.65 -16.22
C GLY A 405 20.69 -25.52 -17.41
N GLY A 406 21.96 -25.47 -17.82
CA GLY A 406 22.48 -26.29 -18.91
C GLY A 406 23.84 -25.82 -19.41
N PRO A 407 24.70 -26.71 -19.94
CA PRO A 407 26.06 -26.36 -20.38
C PRO A 407 26.09 -25.38 -21.56
N THR A 408 25.01 -25.34 -22.35
CA THR A 408 24.85 -24.46 -23.51
C THR A 408 24.09 -23.17 -23.21
N THR A 409 23.50 -23.04 -22.01
CA THR A 409 22.75 -21.83 -21.65
C THR A 409 23.70 -20.66 -21.44
N ARG A 410 23.42 -19.54 -22.11
CA ARG A 410 24.13 -18.27 -21.96
C ARG A 410 23.15 -17.15 -21.69
N ILE A 411 23.56 -16.18 -20.88
CA ILE A 411 22.75 -15.02 -20.54
C ILE A 411 23.41 -13.74 -21.06
N SER A 412 22.58 -12.85 -21.58
CA SER A 412 22.90 -11.47 -21.87
C SER A 412 22.04 -10.57 -21.00
N ILE A 413 22.66 -9.58 -20.35
CA ILE A 413 22.00 -8.55 -19.57
C ILE A 413 22.30 -7.21 -20.24
N GLN A 414 21.26 -6.42 -20.49
CA GLN A 414 21.35 -5.13 -21.17
C GLN A 414 20.57 -4.09 -20.38
N LEU A 415 21.10 -2.87 -20.30
CA LEU A 415 20.33 -1.70 -19.87
C LEU A 415 19.97 -0.87 -21.09
N MET A 416 18.68 -0.69 -21.33
CA MET A 416 18.12 -0.09 -22.54
C MET A 416 17.38 1.20 -22.22
N ASP A 417 17.70 2.29 -22.91
CA ASP A 417 16.94 3.55 -22.94
C ASP A 417 16.18 3.62 -24.27
N GLY A 418 14.90 3.21 -24.25
CA GLY A 418 14.14 2.95 -25.47
C GLY A 418 14.82 1.89 -26.33
N ALA A 419 15.24 2.28 -27.55
CA ALA A 419 16.00 1.41 -28.46
C ALA A 419 17.53 1.49 -28.25
N THR A 420 18.02 2.42 -27.43
CA THR A 420 19.45 2.67 -27.23
C THR A 420 19.98 1.77 -26.13
N GLN A 421 21.00 0.96 -26.42
CA GLN A 421 21.69 0.19 -25.39
C GLN A 421 22.68 1.08 -24.65
N LEU A 422 22.49 1.28 -23.35
CA LEU A 422 23.41 2.03 -22.50
C LEU A 422 24.62 1.19 -22.07
N TRP A 423 24.40 -0.08 -21.76
CA TRP A 423 25.48 -1.07 -21.59
C TRP A 423 24.95 -2.50 -21.78
N SER A 424 25.87 -3.45 -22.00
CA SER A 424 25.55 -4.88 -22.02
C SER A 424 26.66 -5.74 -21.42
N ARG A 425 26.25 -6.91 -20.91
CA ARG A 425 27.13 -8.03 -20.55
C ARG A 425 26.54 -9.29 -21.13
N SER A 426 27.29 -9.98 -21.97
CA SER A 426 26.89 -11.20 -22.64
C SER A 426 27.74 -12.39 -22.22
N ASN A 427 27.35 -13.58 -22.66
CA ASN A 427 28.04 -14.85 -22.39
C ASN A 427 28.16 -15.20 -20.90
N LEU A 428 27.22 -14.73 -20.07
CA LEU A 428 27.14 -15.11 -18.68
C LEU A 428 26.61 -16.56 -18.56
N PRO A 429 27.03 -17.34 -17.54
CA PRO A 429 26.57 -18.70 -17.38
C PRO A 429 25.06 -18.76 -17.04
N GLY A 430 24.38 -19.78 -17.56
CA GLY A 430 23.03 -20.13 -17.12
C GLY A 430 23.00 -20.77 -15.72
N GLY A 431 21.80 -21.01 -15.19
CA GLY A 431 21.57 -21.46 -13.82
C GLY A 431 21.54 -20.30 -12.84
N PHE A 432 22.14 -20.48 -11.66
CA PHE A 432 22.36 -19.40 -10.69
C PHE A 432 23.65 -18.65 -11.02
N GLY A 433 23.59 -17.32 -11.09
CA GLY A 433 24.75 -16.49 -11.35
C GLY A 433 24.60 -15.09 -10.80
N GLY A 434 25.71 -14.35 -10.80
CA GLY A 434 25.75 -12.97 -10.34
C GLY A 434 26.82 -12.16 -11.07
N VAL A 435 26.57 -10.86 -11.20
CA VAL A 435 27.53 -9.90 -11.76
C VAL A 435 27.35 -8.55 -11.08
N VAL A 436 28.45 -7.85 -10.82
CA VAL A 436 28.43 -6.47 -10.33
C VAL A 436 28.75 -5.53 -11.48
N LEU A 437 27.94 -4.50 -11.66
CA LEU A 437 28.03 -3.60 -12.81
C LEU A 437 27.88 -2.15 -12.41
N SER A 438 28.70 -1.29 -13.02
CA SER A 438 28.57 0.15 -12.86
C SER A 438 27.38 0.67 -13.67
N VAL A 439 26.52 1.44 -13.03
CA VAL A 439 25.37 2.09 -13.66
C VAL A 439 25.90 3.28 -14.49
N PRO A 440 25.57 3.38 -15.78
CA PRO A 440 26.04 4.46 -16.64
C PRO A 440 25.46 5.81 -16.21
N ASP A 441 26.20 6.88 -16.45
CA ASP A 441 25.74 8.27 -16.28
C ASP A 441 25.60 8.95 -17.64
N PRO A 442 24.47 8.75 -18.35
CA PRO A 442 24.28 9.29 -19.69
C PRO A 442 24.04 10.81 -19.66
N ALA A 443 24.59 11.51 -20.64
CA ALA A 443 24.28 12.93 -20.87
C ALA A 443 23.02 13.09 -21.75
N PRO A 444 22.16 14.11 -21.50
CA PRO A 444 22.20 15.00 -20.34
C PRO A 444 21.79 14.29 -19.05
N GLN A 445 22.39 14.70 -17.93
CA GLN A 445 22.10 14.19 -16.58
C GLN A 445 20.69 14.60 -16.15
N GLN A 446 19.70 13.77 -16.45
CA GLN A 446 18.29 14.00 -16.10
C GLN A 446 17.59 12.67 -15.79
N PRO A 447 16.53 12.66 -14.96
CA PRO A 447 15.79 11.44 -14.67
C PRO A 447 15.24 10.78 -15.93
N ARG A 448 15.50 9.48 -16.10
CA ARG A 448 15.12 8.71 -17.30
C ARG A 448 14.58 7.34 -16.96
N SER A 449 13.50 6.95 -17.64
CA SER A 449 12.96 5.59 -17.59
C SER A 449 13.77 4.70 -18.51
N VAL A 450 14.27 3.59 -17.99
CA VAL A 450 15.07 2.61 -18.72
C VAL A 450 14.55 1.20 -18.46
N ARG A 451 15.04 0.22 -19.21
CA ARG A 451 14.66 -1.19 -19.06
C ARG A 451 15.90 -2.03 -18.86
N LEU A 452 15.94 -2.81 -17.79
CA LEU A 452 16.93 -3.86 -17.60
C LEU A 452 16.39 -5.14 -18.27
N VAL A 453 17.07 -5.62 -19.30
CA VAL A 453 16.64 -6.73 -20.14
C VAL A 453 17.58 -7.91 -19.94
N PHE A 454 17.01 -9.06 -19.60
CA PHE A 454 17.70 -10.34 -19.49
C PHE A 454 17.26 -11.24 -20.64
N THR A 455 18.22 -11.73 -21.40
CA THR A 455 18.00 -12.69 -22.49
C THR A 455 18.78 -13.95 -22.16
N ALA A 456 18.10 -15.09 -22.05
CA ALA A 456 18.74 -16.39 -21.93
C ALA A 456 18.62 -17.13 -23.26
N THR A 457 19.72 -17.69 -23.77
CA THR A 457 19.76 -18.49 -25.00
C THR A 457 20.34 -19.87 -24.70
N SER A 458 19.91 -20.89 -25.44
CA SER A 458 20.49 -22.24 -25.42
C SER A 458 20.55 -22.81 -26.83
N ALA A 459 21.07 -24.04 -26.97
CA ALA A 459 21.04 -24.78 -28.24
C ALA A 459 19.60 -24.98 -28.79
N CYS A 460 18.58 -25.03 -27.91
CA CYS A 460 17.19 -25.21 -28.31
C CYS A 460 16.45 -23.88 -28.56
N GLY A 461 17.12 -22.74 -28.37
CA GLY A 461 16.52 -21.40 -28.50
C GLY A 461 16.33 -20.68 -27.17
N ALA A 462 15.46 -19.67 -27.19
CA ALA A 462 15.25 -18.71 -26.10
C ALA A 462 13.75 -18.39 -25.95
N THR A 463 13.31 -18.15 -24.73
CA THR A 463 12.01 -17.52 -24.45
C THR A 463 12.09 -16.00 -24.70
N GLN A 464 10.97 -15.29 -24.50
CA GLN A 464 11.04 -13.83 -24.54
C GLN A 464 12.00 -13.27 -23.48
N PRO A 465 12.70 -12.16 -23.79
CA PRO A 465 13.55 -11.50 -22.81
C PRO A 465 12.74 -11.02 -21.61
N LEU A 466 13.22 -11.31 -20.41
CA LEU A 466 12.68 -10.73 -19.19
C LEU A 466 13.08 -9.27 -19.14
N SER A 467 12.10 -8.37 -19.00
CA SER A 467 12.35 -6.94 -19.00
C SER A 467 11.77 -6.28 -17.76
N LEU A 468 12.65 -5.64 -16.99
CA LEU A 468 12.34 -4.96 -15.75
C LEU A 468 12.39 -3.44 -15.96
N PRO A 469 11.31 -2.70 -15.65
CA PRO A 469 11.32 -1.25 -15.73
C PRO A 469 12.19 -0.66 -14.60
N MET A 470 13.03 0.31 -14.93
CA MET A 470 13.94 0.99 -14.00
C MET A 470 13.92 2.50 -14.22
N TRP A 471 14.39 3.24 -13.24
CA TRP A 471 14.73 4.66 -13.35
C TRP A 471 16.24 4.84 -13.22
N LEU A 472 16.81 5.74 -14.00
CA LEU A 472 18.13 6.32 -13.77
C LEU A 472 17.95 7.69 -13.11
N SER A 473 18.29 7.80 -11.83
CA SER A 473 18.18 9.05 -11.07
C SER A 473 19.11 9.04 -9.86
N VAL A 474 19.72 10.18 -9.56
CA VAL A 474 20.40 10.40 -8.27
C VAL A 474 19.36 10.82 -7.23
N PRO A 475 19.21 10.10 -6.10
CA PRO A 475 18.29 10.47 -5.05
C PRO A 475 18.55 11.91 -4.54
N PRO A 476 17.55 12.81 -4.58
CA PRO A 476 17.73 14.16 -4.09
C PRO A 476 17.64 14.25 -2.57
N HIS A 477 18.47 15.11 -1.99
CA HIS A 477 18.35 15.56 -0.61
C HIS A 477 17.56 16.87 -0.59
N LEU A 478 16.27 16.76 -0.29
CA LEU A 478 15.37 17.90 -0.12
C LEU A 478 15.39 18.36 1.35
N SER A 479 15.50 19.66 1.59
CA SER A 479 15.42 20.25 2.93
C SER A 479 14.61 21.55 2.91
N ILE A 480 13.85 21.80 3.97
CA ILE A 480 13.27 23.12 4.23
C ILE A 480 14.37 23.97 4.86
N GLN A 481 14.74 25.07 4.21
CA GLN A 481 15.77 25.98 4.70
C GLN A 481 15.21 26.89 5.78
N TYR A 482 14.05 27.48 5.52
CA TYR A 482 13.27 28.23 6.49
C TYR A 482 11.84 28.44 5.98
N ILE A 483 10.97 28.88 6.89
CA ILE A 483 9.58 29.22 6.61
C ILE A 483 9.42 30.70 6.90
N GLU A 484 8.97 31.46 5.90
CA GLU A 484 8.64 32.87 6.03
C GLU A 484 7.13 33.00 6.22
N VAL A 485 6.72 33.67 7.30
CA VAL A 485 5.31 33.98 7.57
C VAL A 485 5.17 35.50 7.46
N THR A 486 4.36 35.96 6.52
CA THR A 486 4.35 37.37 6.13
C THR A 486 2.98 37.88 5.72
N GLN A 487 2.69 39.14 6.04
CA GLN A 487 1.52 39.89 5.55
C GLN A 487 1.94 40.97 4.54
N GLY A 488 3.18 40.90 4.04
CA GLY A 488 3.90 41.85 3.17
C GLY A 488 5.34 42.07 3.67
N VAL A 489 6.28 42.58 2.85
CA VAL A 489 7.75 42.52 3.12
C VAL A 489 8.12 42.79 4.56
N GLN A 490 8.88 41.87 5.13
CA GLN A 490 9.45 42.02 6.46
C GLN A 490 10.97 41.96 6.31
N ALA A 491 11.61 43.13 6.23
CA ALA A 491 13.07 43.32 6.33
C ALA A 491 13.97 42.37 5.49
N ASP A 492 15.27 42.42 5.77
CA ASP A 492 16.26 41.45 5.28
C ASP A 492 16.00 40.07 5.90
N LEU A 493 16.27 38.99 5.17
CA LEU A 493 16.17 37.61 5.65
C LEU A 493 16.93 37.41 6.95
N ALA A 494 18.09 38.05 7.11
CA ALA A 494 18.84 38.02 8.36
C ALA A 494 18.04 38.58 9.55
N GLY A 495 17.24 39.63 9.33
CA GLY A 495 16.35 40.21 10.34
C GLY A 495 15.16 39.29 10.64
N VAL A 496 14.57 38.65 9.64
CA VAL A 496 13.50 37.65 9.83
C VAL A 496 14.00 36.47 10.66
N LEU A 497 15.17 35.93 10.32
CA LEU A 497 15.81 34.83 11.05
C LEU A 497 16.25 35.24 12.45
N ALA A 498 16.59 36.51 12.66
CA ALA A 498 16.91 37.08 13.97
C ALA A 498 15.67 37.46 14.80
N GLY A 499 14.44 37.19 14.32
CA GLY A 499 13.20 37.53 15.02
C GLY A 499 12.85 39.02 15.03
N GLN A 500 13.47 39.81 14.15
CA GLN A 500 13.25 41.25 13.98
C GLN A 500 12.30 41.58 12.83
N ALA A 501 11.57 40.57 12.34
CA ALA A 501 10.50 40.75 11.36
C ALA A 501 9.37 41.63 11.94
N MET A 502 8.59 42.28 11.07
CA MET A 502 7.36 42.92 11.53
C MET A 502 6.44 41.87 12.15
N PRO A 503 5.77 42.16 13.28
CA PRO A 503 4.81 41.23 13.84
C PRO A 503 3.63 41.08 12.87
N THR A 504 3.19 39.84 12.65
CA THR A 504 1.96 39.57 11.90
C THR A 504 0.75 39.92 12.76
N VAL A 505 -0.24 40.59 12.18
CA VAL A 505 -1.41 41.09 12.87
C VAL A 505 -2.58 40.12 12.73
N ALA A 506 -3.28 39.84 13.83
CA ALA A 506 -4.46 38.98 13.81
C ALA A 506 -5.56 39.52 12.87
N TYR A 507 -6.40 38.63 12.35
CA TYR A 507 -7.50 38.94 11.44
C TYR A 507 -7.08 39.64 10.13
N LYS A 508 -5.93 39.23 9.60
CA LYS A 508 -5.44 39.66 8.29
C LYS A 508 -4.82 38.48 7.53
N ASP A 509 -5.10 38.39 6.23
CA ASP A 509 -4.60 37.30 5.39
C ASP A 509 -3.07 37.24 5.48
N THR A 510 -2.53 36.03 5.61
CA THR A 510 -1.09 35.83 5.82
C THR A 510 -0.56 34.81 4.81
N ALA A 511 0.52 35.18 4.12
CA ALA A 511 1.25 34.25 3.28
C ALA A 511 2.28 33.46 4.11
N VAL A 512 2.38 32.17 3.85
CA VAL A 512 3.45 31.31 4.34
C VAL A 512 4.25 30.84 3.14
N ARG A 513 5.52 31.22 3.07
CA ARG A 513 6.42 30.87 1.97
C ARG A 513 7.47 29.90 2.48
N VAL A 514 7.51 28.72 1.87
CA VAL A 514 8.46 27.68 2.23
C VAL A 514 9.66 27.78 1.31
N HIS A 515 10.81 28.09 1.90
CA HIS A 515 12.10 28.14 1.22
C HIS A 515 12.77 26.79 1.38
N MET A 516 13.30 26.27 0.29
CA MET A 516 13.81 24.90 0.27
C MET A 516 15.06 24.78 -0.59
N ALA A 517 15.85 23.77 -0.27
CA ALA A 517 17.03 23.41 -1.02
C ALA A 517 16.90 21.98 -1.51
N CYS A 518 17.19 21.77 -2.80
CA CYS A 518 17.43 20.45 -3.37
C CYS A 518 18.93 20.30 -3.63
N ASP A 519 19.52 19.20 -3.17
CA ASP A 519 20.86 18.79 -3.56
C ASP A 519 20.84 17.39 -4.19
N ARG A 520 21.41 17.28 -5.39
CA ARG A 520 21.69 16.03 -6.12
C ARG A 520 23.16 15.92 -6.48
N LYS A 521 24.05 16.61 -5.76
CA LYS A 521 25.50 16.66 -6.01
C LYS A 521 25.84 17.17 -7.41
N GLY A 522 25.05 18.12 -7.92
CA GLY A 522 25.16 18.70 -9.26
C GLY A 522 24.37 17.97 -10.35
N TRP A 523 23.91 16.73 -10.10
CA TRP A 523 23.17 15.94 -11.09
C TRP A 523 21.78 16.54 -11.34
N PHE A 524 21.33 16.55 -12.60
CA PHE A 524 20.10 17.26 -13.00
C PHE A 524 20.05 18.72 -12.53
N ASN A 525 21.21 19.39 -12.46
CA ASN A 525 21.35 20.76 -11.98
C ASN A 525 20.72 20.98 -10.59
N ASN A 526 20.74 19.95 -9.73
CA ASN A 526 20.09 19.97 -8.42
C ASN A 526 18.59 20.31 -8.50
N GLN A 527 17.89 19.74 -9.49
CA GLN A 527 16.48 20.00 -9.73
C GLN A 527 15.54 18.91 -9.22
N LEU A 528 14.31 19.29 -8.90
CA LEU A 528 13.19 18.35 -8.69
C LEU A 528 12.10 18.64 -9.72
N ASP A 529 11.64 17.61 -10.43
CA ASP A 529 10.60 17.80 -11.44
C ASP A 529 9.27 18.22 -10.82
N LYS A 530 8.82 17.53 -9.76
CA LYS A 530 7.51 17.80 -9.12
C LYS A 530 7.58 17.78 -7.61
N ILE A 531 7.13 18.87 -6.99
CA ILE A 531 6.96 18.96 -5.54
C ILE A 531 5.57 19.50 -5.20
N THR A 532 4.99 19.03 -4.11
CA THR A 532 3.78 19.61 -3.54
C THR A 532 3.93 19.63 -2.04
N GLY A 533 2.93 20.15 -1.34
CA GLY A 533 2.95 20.15 0.09
C GLY A 533 1.60 20.45 0.71
N THR A 534 1.64 20.56 2.02
CA THR A 534 0.49 20.86 2.85
C THR A 534 0.97 21.69 4.02
N LEU A 535 0.21 22.73 4.34
CA LEU A 535 0.35 23.48 5.57
C LEU A 535 -0.81 23.08 6.49
N LEU A 536 -0.50 22.71 7.73
CA LEU A 536 -1.47 22.53 8.80
C LEU A 536 -1.34 23.70 9.78
N LEU A 537 -2.45 24.41 10.02
CA LEU A 537 -2.58 25.44 11.04
C LEU A 537 -3.61 24.97 12.07
N ASP A 538 -3.17 24.63 13.27
CA ASP A 538 -4.03 24.12 14.36
C ASP A 538 -4.99 23.01 13.91
N GLY A 539 -4.49 22.10 13.07
CA GLY A 539 -5.26 20.99 12.50
C GLY A 539 -6.06 21.31 11.23
N ARG A 540 -6.14 22.58 10.80
CA ARG A 540 -6.75 22.98 9.52
C ARG A 540 -5.75 22.88 8.39
N ARG A 541 -6.17 22.30 7.27
CA ARG A 541 -5.30 22.00 6.13
C ARG A 541 -5.40 23.04 5.02
N LEU A 542 -4.25 23.50 4.53
CA LEU A 542 -4.12 24.39 3.38
C LEU A 542 -3.28 23.73 2.28
N ALA A 543 -3.71 23.96 1.04
CA ALA A 543 -2.96 23.63 -0.17
C ALA A 543 -2.11 24.85 -0.61
N PRO A 544 -1.04 24.63 -1.38
CA PRO A 544 -0.23 25.73 -1.92
C PRO A 544 -0.99 26.64 -2.89
N THR A 545 -0.66 27.93 -2.96
CA THR A 545 -1.38 28.99 -3.71
C THR A 545 -0.68 29.52 -4.96
N ASN A 546 0.47 28.97 -5.34
CA ASN A 546 1.28 29.48 -6.47
C ASN A 546 0.54 29.48 -7.83
N VAL A 547 0.83 30.51 -8.66
CA VAL A 547 0.12 30.90 -9.91
C VAL A 547 0.27 29.94 -11.10
N ARG A 548 1.00 28.82 -10.99
CA ARG A 548 0.90 27.75 -12.01
C ARG A 548 -0.35 26.94 -11.73
N VAL A 549 -1.43 27.27 -12.44
CA VAL A 549 -2.75 26.63 -12.45
C VAL A 549 -2.72 25.26 -11.76
N MET A 550 -3.33 25.20 -10.57
CA MET A 550 -3.80 23.97 -9.97
C MET A 550 -4.76 23.28 -10.95
N LEU A 551 -4.22 22.36 -11.75
CA LEU A 551 -4.97 21.20 -12.21
C LEU A 551 -4.90 20.14 -11.08
N PRO A 552 -5.84 19.17 -11.01
CA PRO A 552 -6.11 18.26 -9.88
C PRO A 552 -4.87 17.78 -9.10
N PRO A 553 -5.01 17.34 -7.82
CA PRO A 553 -3.94 17.11 -6.82
C PRO A 553 -2.72 16.27 -7.26
N ASP A 554 -2.76 15.68 -8.44
CA ASP A 554 -1.73 14.87 -9.08
C ASP A 554 -0.68 15.70 -9.86
N ARG A 555 -0.85 17.02 -10.01
CA ARG A 555 0.10 17.90 -10.72
C ARG A 555 0.73 18.91 -9.75
N GLY A 556 1.80 18.47 -9.06
CA GLY A 556 2.62 19.32 -8.20
C GLY A 556 3.31 20.49 -8.94
N PHE A 557 3.95 21.36 -8.17
CA PHE A 557 4.80 22.46 -8.63
C PHE A 557 6.01 21.93 -9.41
N ALA A 558 6.30 22.55 -10.57
CA ALA A 558 7.34 22.09 -11.48
C ALA A 558 8.66 22.85 -11.30
N ALA A 559 9.76 22.11 -11.08
CA ALA A 559 11.15 22.57 -11.04
C ALA A 559 11.54 23.49 -9.86
N ILE A 560 12.05 22.92 -8.76
CA ILE A 560 12.93 23.66 -7.83
C ILE A 560 14.36 23.51 -8.32
N ARG A 561 15.15 24.58 -8.36
CA ARG A 561 16.59 24.53 -8.67
C ARG A 561 17.40 24.97 -7.45
N GLY A 562 18.29 24.11 -6.96
CA GLY A 562 19.24 24.50 -5.90
C GLY A 562 18.56 25.09 -4.66
N LEU A 563 19.12 26.19 -4.13
CA LEU A 563 18.51 27.03 -3.09
C LEU A 563 17.41 27.90 -3.70
N SER A 564 16.19 27.85 -3.15
CA SER A 564 15.11 28.73 -3.55
C SER A 564 15.55 30.20 -3.47
N ASN A 565 15.49 30.92 -4.59
CA ASN A 565 15.88 32.33 -4.62
C ASN A 565 14.80 33.17 -3.94
N ALA A 566 15.18 33.90 -2.90
CA ALA A 566 14.30 34.72 -2.09
C ALA A 566 13.62 35.86 -2.90
N ASP A 567 14.22 36.25 -4.03
CA ASP A 567 13.74 37.24 -5.00
C ASP A 567 12.82 36.65 -6.09
N LEU A 568 12.73 35.32 -6.21
CA LEU A 568 11.88 34.63 -7.18
C LEU A 568 10.78 33.85 -6.45
N THR A 569 9.54 34.34 -6.48
CA THR A 569 8.39 33.63 -5.87
C THR A 569 8.00 32.34 -6.56
N ASN A 570 8.52 32.11 -7.77
CA ASN A 570 8.34 30.85 -8.46
C ASN A 570 9.11 29.73 -7.77
N ASP A 571 10.20 29.99 -7.05
CA ASP A 571 11.03 28.93 -6.47
C ASP A 571 10.65 28.55 -5.02
N THR A 572 9.60 29.14 -4.47
CA THR A 572 9.08 28.86 -3.12
C THR A 572 7.70 28.20 -3.17
N LEU A 573 7.37 27.37 -2.19
CA LEU A 573 6.00 26.85 -2.06
C LEU A 573 5.20 27.79 -1.15
N ASN A 574 4.25 28.54 -1.72
CA ASN A 574 3.50 29.55 -0.97
C ASN A 574 2.12 28.99 -0.57
N PHE A 575 1.62 29.42 0.58
CA PHE A 575 0.28 29.15 1.10
C PHE A 575 -0.33 30.46 1.55
N THR A 576 -1.65 30.61 1.46
CA THR A 576 -2.37 31.76 2.01
C THR A 576 -3.28 31.29 3.12
N ILE A 577 -3.05 31.78 4.33
CA ILE A 577 -3.90 31.55 5.49
C ILE A 577 -4.97 32.65 5.51
N PRO A 578 -6.26 32.28 5.50
CA PRO A 578 -7.34 33.26 5.62
C PRO A 578 -7.33 33.99 6.96
N ALA A 579 -7.57 35.30 6.93
CA ALA A 579 -7.69 36.19 8.09
C ALA A 579 -8.57 35.61 9.21
N ALA A 580 -9.69 34.99 8.84
CA ALA A 580 -10.65 34.42 9.79
C ALA A 580 -10.08 33.27 10.64
N TRP A 581 -8.93 32.71 10.29
CA TRP A 581 -8.28 31.63 11.03
C TRP A 581 -7.21 32.14 12.00
N LEU A 582 -6.86 33.42 11.91
CA LEU A 582 -5.71 34.03 12.55
C LEU A 582 -6.17 34.89 13.73
N THR A 583 -6.61 34.23 14.79
CA THR A 583 -6.91 34.90 16.06
C THR A 583 -5.63 35.41 16.74
N PRO A 584 -5.71 36.34 17.70
CA PRO A 584 -4.55 36.71 18.48
C PRO A 584 -3.98 35.52 19.25
N GLY A 585 -2.65 35.39 19.29
CA GLY A 585 -1.95 34.36 20.04
C GLY A 585 -0.98 33.54 19.20
N ALA A 586 -0.39 32.53 19.84
CA ALA A 586 0.52 31.60 19.21
C ALA A 586 -0.24 30.46 18.54
N HIS A 587 0.08 30.21 17.28
CA HIS A 587 -0.46 29.10 16.49
C HIS A 587 0.66 28.15 16.08
N THR A 588 0.31 26.91 15.79
CA THR A 588 1.26 25.90 15.30
C THR A 588 1.11 25.73 13.80
N LEU A 589 2.20 25.92 13.06
CA LEU A 589 2.27 25.70 11.62
C LEU A 589 3.10 24.46 11.37
N SER A 590 2.51 23.44 10.73
CA SER A 590 3.24 22.26 10.28
C SER A 590 3.22 22.19 8.76
N VAL A 591 4.38 22.40 8.16
CA VAL A 591 4.59 22.26 6.72
C VAL A 591 5.06 20.84 6.44
N THR A 592 4.41 20.18 5.49
CA THR A 592 4.85 18.91 4.93
C THR A 592 5.01 19.05 3.43
N LEU A 593 6.23 18.82 2.94
CA LEU A 593 6.57 18.74 1.53
C LEU A 593 6.54 17.28 1.08
N ILE A 594 5.98 17.03 -0.09
CA ILE A 594 5.90 15.72 -0.70
C ILE A 594 6.42 15.84 -2.14
N CYS A 595 7.41 15.03 -2.49
CA CYS A 595 7.95 14.92 -3.83
C CYS A 595 7.88 13.46 -4.27
N ASN A 596 7.28 13.20 -5.44
CA ASN A 596 7.33 11.89 -6.08
C ASN A 596 8.49 11.92 -7.06
N ASP A 597 9.65 11.43 -6.65
CA ASP A 597 10.84 11.32 -7.49
C ASP A 597 10.94 9.91 -8.09
N PRO A 598 11.55 9.75 -9.27
CA PRO A 598 12.02 8.47 -9.77
C PRO A 598 12.81 7.60 -8.76
N SER A 599 13.54 8.22 -7.82
CA SER A 599 14.24 7.53 -6.72
C SER A 599 13.33 7.10 -5.56
N GLY A 600 12.08 7.53 -5.53
CA GLY A 600 11.11 7.22 -4.49
C GLY A 600 10.33 8.46 -4.04
N ARG A 601 9.37 8.22 -3.14
CA ARG A 601 8.61 9.29 -2.51
C ARG A 601 9.46 9.91 -1.39
N ILE A 602 9.66 11.22 -1.47
CA ILE A 602 10.38 12.02 -0.47
C ILE A 602 9.37 12.84 0.30
N VAL A 603 9.47 12.80 1.63
CA VAL A 603 8.62 13.56 2.54
C VAL A 603 9.52 14.32 3.50
N VAL A 604 9.36 15.64 3.54
CA VAL A 604 10.11 16.53 4.44
C VAL A 604 9.11 17.36 5.22
N GLY A 605 9.23 17.39 6.53
CA GLY A 605 8.33 18.15 7.40
C GLY A 605 9.10 19.14 8.26
N GLN A 606 8.51 20.28 8.53
CA GLN A 606 8.98 21.22 9.55
C GLN A 606 7.78 21.83 10.26
N GLN A 607 7.91 21.98 11.58
CA GLN A 607 6.93 22.63 12.42
C GLN A 607 7.54 23.88 13.04
N ILE A 608 6.79 24.98 13.03
CA ILE A 608 7.14 26.22 13.71
C ILE A 608 5.94 26.69 14.55
N SER A 609 6.23 27.47 15.59
CA SER A 609 5.21 28.26 16.28
C SER A 609 5.33 29.70 15.82
N TRP A 610 4.20 30.33 15.53
CA TRP A 610 4.16 31.73 15.10
C TRP A 610 3.03 32.46 15.82
N THR A 611 3.28 33.71 16.20
CA THR A 611 2.34 34.50 17.01
C THR A 611 1.75 35.63 16.18
N TRP A 612 0.42 35.70 16.12
CA TRP A 612 -0.30 36.83 15.56
C TRP A 612 -0.68 37.80 16.69
N VAL A 613 -0.30 39.06 16.53
CA VAL A 613 -0.47 40.09 17.54
C VAL A 613 -1.86 40.72 17.42
N ALA A 614 -2.53 40.91 18.56
CA ALA A 614 -3.72 41.73 18.62
C ALA A 614 -3.35 43.21 18.41
N LYS A 615 -4.01 43.86 17.46
CA LYS A 615 -3.93 45.31 17.25
C LYS A 615 -5.33 45.89 17.16
N SER A 616 -5.47 47.16 17.52
CA SER A 616 -6.71 47.90 17.27
C SER A 616 -6.86 48.11 15.75
N PRO A 617 -8.06 47.92 15.18
CA PRO A 617 -8.28 48.18 13.76
C PRO A 617 -8.20 49.67 13.47
N LEU A 618 -7.53 50.04 12.37
CA LEU A 618 -7.70 51.34 11.74
C LEU A 618 -9.13 51.42 11.23
N ARG A 619 -9.89 52.34 11.81
CA ARG A 619 -11.29 52.54 11.45
C ARG A 619 -11.36 53.37 10.19
N VAL A 620 -11.65 52.74 9.07
CA VAL A 620 -11.68 53.43 7.77
C VAL A 620 -13.07 53.40 7.19
N ARG A 621 -13.52 54.55 6.67
CA ARG A 621 -14.75 54.68 5.91
C ARG A 621 -14.41 55.18 4.52
N GLY A 622 -14.73 54.36 3.51
CA GLY A 622 -14.52 54.73 2.12
C GLY A 622 -15.64 55.62 1.62
N VAL A 623 -15.30 56.69 0.91
CA VAL A 623 -16.23 57.63 0.29
C VAL A 623 -15.83 57.74 -1.18
N TYR A 624 -16.77 57.64 -2.11
CA TYR A 624 -16.45 57.84 -3.52
C TYR A 624 -16.54 59.33 -3.88
N MET A 625 -15.47 59.90 -4.45
CA MET A 625 -15.48 61.28 -4.95
C MET A 625 -16.06 61.25 -6.38
N ALA A 626 -17.22 61.87 -6.60
CA ALA A 626 -18.11 61.80 -7.77
C ALA A 626 -19.25 60.74 -7.73
N LEU A 627 -20.08 60.66 -8.79
CA LEU A 627 -21.43 60.05 -8.76
C LEU A 627 -21.50 58.52 -8.94
N TYR A 628 -20.40 57.80 -9.19
CA TYR A 628 -20.46 56.39 -9.61
C TYR A 628 -19.36 55.50 -9.03
N GLY A 629 -19.66 54.82 -7.91
CA GLY A 629 -18.90 53.69 -7.36
C GLY A 629 -19.86 52.69 -6.68
N SER A 630 -19.56 51.40 -6.74
CA SER A 630 -20.37 50.38 -6.03
C SER A 630 -19.85 50.16 -4.60
N ASP A 631 -20.74 49.82 -3.67
CA ASP A 631 -20.38 49.46 -2.30
C ASP A 631 -19.32 48.35 -2.25
N ALA A 632 -19.42 47.37 -3.16
CA ALA A 632 -18.45 46.29 -3.29
C ALA A 632 -17.06 46.80 -3.71
N PHE A 633 -17.00 47.73 -4.66
CA PHE A 633 -15.76 48.36 -5.09
C PHE A 633 -15.11 49.16 -3.96
N ILE A 634 -15.88 50.00 -3.26
CA ILE A 634 -15.36 50.83 -2.16
C ILE A 634 -14.77 49.94 -1.06
N LEU A 635 -15.51 48.90 -0.63
CA LEU A 635 -15.03 47.98 0.39
C LEU A 635 -13.80 47.19 -0.05
N ASP A 636 -13.74 46.75 -1.31
CA ASP A 636 -12.57 46.06 -1.85
C ASP A 636 -11.33 46.97 -1.92
N TYR A 637 -11.52 48.23 -2.35
CA TYR A 637 -10.46 49.24 -2.38
C TYR A 637 -9.92 49.53 -0.98
N VAL A 638 -10.80 49.78 0.00
CA VAL A 638 -10.37 50.03 1.38
C VAL A 638 -9.62 48.81 1.94
N ARG A 639 -10.11 47.59 1.71
CA ARG A 639 -9.37 46.39 2.08
C ARG A 639 -8.01 46.31 1.38
N ALA A 640 -7.94 46.65 0.09
CA ALA A 640 -6.70 46.61 -0.69
C ALA A 640 -5.68 47.62 -0.16
N ALA A 641 -6.12 48.81 0.24
CA ALA A 641 -5.26 49.79 0.89
C ALA A 641 -4.77 49.27 2.26
N LEU A 642 -5.67 48.73 3.08
CA LEU A 642 -5.32 48.17 4.38
C LEU A 642 -4.47 46.88 4.31
N ASP A 643 -4.41 46.21 3.16
CA ASP A 643 -3.46 45.10 2.95
C ASP A 643 -1.99 45.57 3.02
N TYR A 644 -1.70 46.84 2.72
CA TYR A 644 -0.36 47.41 2.88
C TYR A 644 -0.07 47.89 4.31
N LEU A 645 -1.10 48.04 5.15
CA LEU A 645 -0.96 48.57 6.52
C LEU A 645 -1.10 47.46 7.57
N PRO A 646 -0.32 47.48 8.66
CA PRO A 646 -0.35 46.40 9.65
C PRO A 646 -1.52 46.57 10.63
N THR A 647 -2.75 46.43 10.13
CA THR A 647 -4.01 46.53 10.87
C THR A 647 -4.92 45.33 10.60
N PRO A 648 -5.76 44.91 11.57
CA PRO A 648 -6.87 44.01 11.30
C PRO A 648 -7.84 44.60 10.26
N LEU A 649 -8.46 43.74 9.46
CA LEU A 649 -9.45 44.14 8.44
C LEU A 649 -10.91 44.13 8.98
N THR A 650 -11.10 44.48 10.26
CA THR A 650 -12.36 44.25 11.01
C THR A 650 -13.23 45.47 11.25
N ASP A 651 -12.75 46.70 10.98
CA ASP A 651 -13.51 47.96 11.19
C ASP A 651 -13.47 48.85 9.93
N ILE A 652 -13.93 48.26 8.81
CA ILE A 652 -14.01 48.91 7.50
C ILE A 652 -15.48 49.14 7.17
N GLY A 653 -15.81 50.32 6.67
CA GLY A 653 -17.16 50.65 6.25
C GLY A 653 -17.20 51.60 5.05
N ILE A 654 -18.42 51.92 4.63
CA ILE A 654 -18.70 52.93 3.62
C ILE A 654 -19.26 54.15 4.34
N ALA A 655 -18.88 55.34 3.88
CA ALA A 655 -19.40 56.59 4.42
C ALA A 655 -20.90 56.79 4.16
N ALA A 656 -21.51 57.65 4.95
CA ALA A 656 -22.84 58.19 4.71
C ALA A 656 -22.74 59.73 4.75
N PRO A 657 -22.95 60.44 3.62
CA PRO A 657 -23.27 59.91 2.30
C PRO A 657 -22.13 59.08 1.68
N ARG A 658 -22.48 58.08 0.85
CA ARG A 658 -21.50 57.16 0.25
C ARG A 658 -20.69 57.77 -0.91
N TRP A 659 -21.16 58.91 -1.42
CA TRP A 659 -20.47 59.67 -2.46
C TRP A 659 -20.48 61.15 -2.12
N MET A 660 -19.43 61.86 -2.55
CA MET A 660 -19.28 63.29 -2.42
C MET A 660 -19.01 63.89 -3.81
N PRO A 661 -19.94 64.67 -4.39
CA PRO A 661 -19.68 65.32 -5.67
C PRO A 661 -18.69 66.47 -5.50
N HIS A 662 -17.86 66.72 -6.52
CA HIS A 662 -16.96 67.87 -6.57
C HIS A 662 -16.86 68.42 -7.99
N THR A 663 -16.34 69.64 -8.11
CA THR A 663 -16.07 70.32 -9.40
C THR A 663 -14.63 70.83 -9.51
N TYR A 664 -13.77 70.45 -8.58
CA TYR A 664 -12.36 70.88 -8.53
C TYR A 664 -11.55 70.37 -9.71
N ASP A 665 -10.54 71.16 -10.11
CA ASP A 665 -9.57 70.76 -11.12
C ASP A 665 -8.48 69.89 -10.47
N MET A 666 -8.64 68.56 -10.58
CA MET A 666 -7.69 67.58 -10.04
C MET A 666 -6.34 67.56 -10.77
N SER A 667 -6.12 68.41 -11.78
CA SER A 667 -4.79 68.60 -12.40
C SER A 667 -3.90 69.60 -11.66
N ALA A 668 -4.44 70.35 -10.69
CA ALA A 668 -3.71 71.34 -9.91
C ALA A 668 -3.71 70.99 -8.40
N SER A 669 -2.66 71.37 -7.68
CA SER A 669 -2.49 71.02 -6.25
C SER A 669 -3.57 71.64 -5.36
N ASP A 670 -4.00 72.86 -5.70
CA ASP A 670 -5.09 73.57 -5.03
C ASP A 670 -6.41 72.80 -5.15
N GLY A 671 -6.73 72.22 -6.30
CA GLY A 671 -7.93 71.38 -6.46
C GLY A 671 -7.94 70.13 -5.58
N TRP A 672 -6.77 69.53 -5.32
CA TRP A 672 -6.65 68.41 -4.37
C TRP A 672 -6.75 68.85 -2.91
N GLU A 673 -6.20 70.02 -2.58
CA GLU A 673 -6.27 70.62 -1.25
C GLU A 673 -7.72 71.00 -0.92
N ASP A 674 -8.40 71.73 -1.81
CA ASP A 674 -9.80 72.13 -1.63
C ASP A 674 -10.73 70.91 -1.45
N LEU A 675 -10.51 69.82 -2.22
CA LEU A 675 -11.31 68.60 -2.08
C LEU A 675 -11.03 67.86 -0.76
N LEU A 676 -9.79 67.91 -0.27
CA LEU A 676 -9.41 67.28 0.98
C LEU A 676 -10.02 68.04 2.17
N ASP A 677 -9.95 69.37 2.14
CA ASP A 677 -10.56 70.25 3.15
C ASP A 677 -12.08 70.04 3.21
N ASP A 678 -12.74 69.95 2.04
CA ASP A 678 -14.17 69.63 1.95
C ASP A 678 -14.51 68.26 2.58
N LEU A 679 -13.66 67.23 2.36
CA LEU A 679 -13.83 65.90 2.94
C LEU A 679 -13.59 65.91 4.46
N GLU A 680 -12.65 66.71 4.94
CA GLU A 680 -12.38 66.87 6.38
C GLU A 680 -13.55 67.61 7.06
N ASP A 681 -13.95 68.78 6.56
CA ASP A 681 -15.05 69.61 7.06
C ASP A 681 -16.38 68.85 7.15
N ALA A 682 -16.63 67.92 6.22
CA ALA A 682 -17.87 67.14 6.21
C ALA A 682 -18.02 66.21 7.43
N TRP A 683 -16.94 65.90 8.16
CA TRP A 683 -16.94 64.96 9.29
C TRP A 683 -16.09 65.38 10.52
N ASP A 684 -15.57 66.61 10.55
CA ASP A 684 -14.55 67.07 11.51
C ASP A 684 -14.99 67.00 12.99
N ASP A 685 -16.19 67.48 13.34
CA ASP A 685 -16.53 67.73 14.76
C ASP A 685 -16.88 66.48 15.60
N ALA A 686 -17.35 65.38 14.99
CA ALA A 686 -17.85 64.20 15.72
C ALA A 686 -16.95 62.97 15.61
N ASP A 687 -16.17 62.87 14.53
CA ASP A 687 -15.40 61.67 14.19
C ASP A 687 -13.90 61.78 14.49
N GLU A 688 -13.37 62.99 14.70
CA GLU A 688 -12.02 63.16 15.26
C GLU A 688 -11.90 62.48 16.64
N ALA A 689 -12.93 62.62 17.48
CA ALA A 689 -13.04 61.93 18.77
C ALA A 689 -13.30 60.41 18.66
N SER A 690 -13.85 59.94 17.53
CA SER A 690 -14.18 58.52 17.28
C SER A 690 -12.99 57.72 16.71
N GLY A 691 -11.94 58.42 16.25
CA GLY A 691 -10.74 57.85 15.67
C GLY A 691 -10.95 57.24 14.28
N VAL A 692 -12.05 57.60 13.61
CA VAL A 692 -12.34 57.19 12.22
C VAL A 692 -11.48 58.00 11.25
N ARG A 693 -11.11 57.36 10.12
CA ARG A 693 -10.47 58.00 8.98
C ARG A 693 -11.33 57.87 7.74
N TRP A 694 -11.46 58.95 6.99
CA TRP A 694 -12.22 59.03 5.75
C TRP A 694 -11.29 58.89 4.56
N LEU A 695 -11.49 57.85 3.77
CA LEU A 695 -10.72 57.60 2.55
C LEU A 695 -11.58 57.95 1.35
N GLY A 696 -11.33 59.14 0.79
CA GLY A 696 -11.92 59.61 -0.45
C GLY A 696 -11.26 58.96 -1.66
N ILE A 697 -12.09 58.28 -2.46
CA ILE A 697 -11.66 57.52 -3.62
C ILE A 697 -12.01 58.32 -4.88
N VAL A 698 -11.01 58.93 -5.50
CA VAL A 698 -11.14 59.73 -6.73
C VAL A 698 -11.15 58.82 -7.95
N SER A 699 -12.03 59.08 -8.91
CA SER A 699 -12.15 58.27 -10.13
C SER A 699 -10.83 58.20 -10.90
N ALA A 700 -10.40 56.99 -11.30
CA ALA A 700 -9.20 56.81 -12.14
C ALA A 700 -9.26 57.58 -13.48
N GLY A 701 -10.46 57.90 -13.97
CA GLY A 701 -10.67 58.71 -15.18
C GLY A 701 -10.29 60.18 -15.02
N GLU A 702 -10.12 60.66 -13.80
CA GLU A 702 -9.69 62.04 -13.49
C GLU A 702 -8.16 62.15 -13.37
N ARG A 703 -7.45 61.04 -13.63
CA ARG A 703 -5.98 61.01 -13.67
C ARG A 703 -5.45 61.98 -14.73
N TYR A 704 -4.57 62.87 -14.31
CA TYR A 704 -3.81 63.71 -15.22
C TYR A 704 -2.54 63.03 -15.73
N LEU A 705 -2.36 63.00 -17.05
CA LEU A 705 -1.17 62.42 -17.69
C LEU A 705 0.05 63.34 -17.49
N GLY A 706 1.12 62.78 -16.92
CA GLY A 706 2.40 63.50 -16.74
C GLY A 706 2.67 63.99 -15.31
N GLN A 707 1.70 63.88 -14.40
CA GLN A 707 1.97 63.95 -12.96
C GLN A 707 2.44 62.59 -12.44
N SER A 708 3.36 62.61 -11.46
CA SER A 708 3.74 61.40 -10.74
C SER A 708 2.52 60.87 -9.97
N LEU A 709 2.35 59.56 -9.90
CA LEU A 709 1.24 58.92 -9.17
C LEU A 709 1.38 59.12 -7.65
N ALA A 710 2.59 59.44 -7.14
CA ALA A 710 2.81 59.94 -5.78
C ALA A 710 2.15 61.32 -5.50
N GLN A 711 1.83 62.09 -6.54
CA GLN A 711 1.06 63.33 -6.43
C GLN A 711 -0.45 63.11 -6.65
N GLN A 712 -0.87 61.87 -6.91
CA GLN A 712 -2.28 61.51 -7.12
C GLN A 712 -2.95 60.99 -5.83
N GLY A 713 -2.37 61.35 -4.69
CA GLY A 713 -2.93 61.17 -3.36
C GLY A 713 -2.67 62.43 -2.54
N ARG A 714 -3.50 62.63 -1.51
CA ARG A 714 -3.33 63.75 -0.59
C ARG A 714 -3.82 63.39 0.81
N SER A 715 -3.08 63.81 1.82
CA SER A 715 -3.46 63.72 3.22
C SER A 715 -2.91 64.92 3.98
N GLY A 716 -3.62 65.36 5.02
CA GLY A 716 -3.06 66.22 6.05
C GLY A 716 -2.25 65.42 7.08
N VAL A 717 -1.30 66.06 7.76
CA VAL A 717 -0.43 65.40 8.75
C VAL A 717 -0.56 66.10 10.12
N PRO A 718 -1.23 65.48 11.12
CA PRO A 718 -2.26 64.44 11.02
C PRO A 718 -3.63 65.02 10.61
N SER A 719 -4.40 64.28 9.82
CA SER A 719 -5.78 64.63 9.40
C SER A 719 -6.70 63.43 9.57
N ILE A 720 -8.00 63.66 9.67
CA ILE A 720 -9.00 62.57 9.66
C ILE A 720 -9.38 62.14 8.23
N ALA A 721 -9.00 62.91 7.21
CA ALA A 721 -9.34 62.69 5.81
C ALA A 721 -8.11 62.40 4.95
N VAL A 722 -8.30 61.57 3.93
CA VAL A 722 -7.29 61.25 2.92
C VAL A 722 -7.95 61.07 1.56
N LEU A 723 -7.25 61.42 0.49
CA LEU A 723 -7.68 61.25 -0.89
C LEU A 723 -6.71 60.35 -1.65
N ALA A 724 -7.23 59.44 -2.48
CA ALA A 724 -6.42 58.64 -3.38
C ALA A 724 -7.18 58.21 -4.64
N MET A 725 -6.44 57.92 -5.71
CA MET A 725 -7.03 57.40 -6.95
C MET A 725 -7.61 55.98 -6.78
N GLY A 726 -8.76 55.74 -7.39
CA GLY A 726 -9.53 54.50 -7.29
C GLY A 726 -8.92 53.26 -7.92
N ASP A 727 -7.85 53.39 -8.71
CA ASP A 727 -7.06 52.26 -9.21
C ASP A 727 -5.70 52.11 -8.50
N ARG A 728 -5.45 52.88 -7.43
CA ARG A 728 -4.19 52.94 -6.67
C ARG A 728 -4.37 52.77 -5.16
N PRO A 729 -4.75 51.57 -4.70
CA PRO A 729 -4.88 51.29 -3.27
C PRO A 729 -3.57 51.43 -2.49
N ASP A 730 -2.42 51.29 -3.16
CA ASP A 730 -1.09 51.58 -2.61
C ASP A 730 -0.94 53.05 -2.21
N VAL A 731 -1.47 53.98 -3.03
CA VAL A 731 -1.52 55.41 -2.70
C VAL A 731 -2.49 55.65 -1.54
N GLY A 732 -3.68 55.03 -1.57
CA GLY A 732 -4.62 55.12 -0.44
C GLY A 732 -4.00 54.66 0.89
N ALA A 733 -3.15 53.63 0.86
CA ALA A 733 -2.42 53.17 2.03
C ALA A 733 -1.33 54.15 2.50
N HIS A 734 -0.61 54.77 1.55
CA HIS A 734 0.38 55.82 1.83
C HIS A 734 -0.25 57.00 2.55
N GLU A 735 -1.35 57.53 2.00
CA GLU A 735 -2.06 58.67 2.56
C GLU A 735 -2.69 58.33 3.93
N LEU A 736 -3.24 57.12 4.09
CA LEU A 736 -3.67 56.65 5.41
C LEU A 736 -2.49 56.65 6.40
N GLY A 737 -1.27 56.29 5.98
CA GLY A 737 -0.08 56.40 6.83
C GLY A 737 0.15 57.81 7.38
N HIS A 738 -0.02 58.84 6.54
CA HIS A 738 0.06 60.25 6.95
C HIS A 738 -1.00 60.65 7.98
N SER A 739 -2.24 60.16 7.83
CA SER A 739 -3.33 60.38 8.80
C SER A 739 -3.04 59.82 10.20
N TYR A 740 -2.03 58.95 10.31
CA TYR A 740 -1.53 58.37 11.56
C TYR A 740 -0.14 58.89 11.97
N GLY A 741 0.32 60.00 11.37
CA GLY A 741 1.53 60.71 11.79
C GLY A 741 2.83 60.15 11.23
N LEU A 742 2.78 59.27 10.22
CA LEU A 742 3.98 58.87 9.47
C LEU A 742 4.40 59.98 8.52
N ASN A 743 5.70 60.23 8.43
CA ASN A 743 6.27 61.17 7.46
C ASN A 743 6.87 60.42 6.28
N HIS A 744 7.21 61.15 5.22
CA HIS A 744 7.95 60.57 4.11
C HIS A 744 9.31 60.05 4.56
N VAL A 745 9.85 59.08 3.81
CA VAL A 745 11.23 58.63 3.94
C VAL A 745 12.06 59.17 2.78
N ASP A 746 13.20 59.78 3.10
CA ASP A 746 14.09 60.32 2.07
C ASP A 746 14.80 59.19 1.31
N LEU A 747 14.78 59.29 -0.02
CA LEU A 747 15.54 58.41 -0.90
C LEU A 747 16.87 59.08 -1.23
N PRO A 748 17.96 58.32 -1.48
CA PRO A 748 19.28 58.89 -1.74
C PRO A 748 19.41 59.84 -2.95
N ALA A 749 18.32 60.14 -3.67
CA ALA A 749 18.30 60.92 -4.90
C ALA A 749 17.24 62.04 -4.85
N GLY A 750 17.45 63.10 -4.08
CA GLY A 750 16.61 64.30 -4.16
C GLY A 750 16.77 65.19 -2.94
N SER A 751 16.89 66.50 -3.14
CA SER A 751 16.95 67.46 -2.02
C SER A 751 15.58 67.59 -1.37
N ALA A 752 15.45 67.06 -0.15
CA ALA A 752 14.28 67.08 0.71
C ALA A 752 13.66 68.49 0.95
N LYS A 753 12.33 68.58 0.91
CA LYS A 753 11.51 69.62 1.56
C LYS A 753 10.44 68.93 2.43
N GLY A 754 10.48 69.12 3.76
CA GLY A 754 9.50 68.58 4.71
C GLY A 754 10.11 67.84 5.91
N PRO A 755 9.29 67.41 6.90
CA PRO A 755 9.69 66.43 7.92
C PRO A 755 9.84 65.04 7.29
N PHE A 756 10.85 64.28 7.72
CA PHE A 756 11.12 62.92 7.21
C PHE A 756 11.40 61.96 8.37
N ASP A 757 10.93 60.73 8.22
CA ASP A 757 11.26 59.63 9.12
C ASP A 757 12.58 58.97 8.67
N ALA A 758 13.42 58.60 9.63
CA ALA A 758 14.68 57.93 9.34
C ALA A 758 14.44 56.46 8.94
N ALA A 759 15.10 55.99 7.89
CA ALA A 759 15.05 54.59 7.46
C ALA A 759 16.43 54.01 7.13
N ASP A 760 16.61 52.72 7.47
CA ASP A 760 17.89 51.99 7.42
C ASP A 760 18.51 51.84 6.01
N SER A 761 17.75 52.12 4.94
CA SER A 761 18.17 51.96 3.54
C SER A 761 17.74 53.10 2.61
N GLY A 762 17.44 54.28 3.18
CA GLY A 762 16.86 55.40 2.43
C GLY A 762 15.58 54.99 1.70
N GLY A 763 14.71 54.23 2.37
CA GLY A 763 13.42 53.79 1.82
C GLY A 763 13.46 52.69 0.77
N ARG A 764 14.61 52.16 0.33
CA ARG A 764 14.63 51.03 -0.63
C ARG A 764 14.51 49.68 0.06
N LEU A 765 13.63 48.82 -0.43
CA LEU A 765 13.56 47.43 0.00
C LEU A 765 14.69 46.63 -0.65
N ARG A 766 15.37 45.80 0.16
CA ARG A 766 16.47 44.94 -0.29
C ARG A 766 16.01 43.61 -0.86
N ARG A 767 14.71 43.31 -0.74
CA ARG A 767 14.08 42.06 -1.17
C ARG A 767 12.71 42.35 -1.78
N ALA A 768 12.34 41.60 -2.80
CA ALA A 768 11.04 41.68 -3.47
C ALA A 768 9.88 41.49 -2.48
N PRO A 769 8.89 42.42 -2.45
CA PRO A 769 7.66 42.19 -1.71
C PRO A 769 6.82 41.02 -2.11
N PHE A 770 5.92 40.65 -1.21
CA PHE A 770 4.90 39.65 -1.46
C PHE A 770 3.53 40.27 -1.22
N ASP A 771 2.73 40.33 -2.27
CA ASP A 771 1.32 40.66 -2.20
C ASP A 771 0.55 39.37 -1.87
N VAL A 772 0.01 39.32 -0.66
CA VAL A 772 -0.73 38.15 -0.15
C VAL A 772 -2.00 37.91 -0.96
N ARG A 773 -2.67 38.97 -1.41
CA ARG A 773 -3.95 38.90 -2.12
C ARG A 773 -3.78 38.26 -3.49
N THR A 774 -2.76 38.69 -4.24
CA THR A 774 -2.46 38.09 -5.55
C THR A 774 -1.55 36.87 -5.46
N SER A 775 -0.97 36.60 -4.28
CA SER A 775 0.05 35.56 -4.06
C SER A 775 1.25 35.72 -5.01
N THR A 776 1.66 36.96 -5.27
CA THR A 776 2.78 37.29 -6.18
C THR A 776 3.86 38.12 -5.51
N ALA A 777 5.10 37.99 -6.00
CA ALA A 777 6.13 38.95 -5.62
C ALA A 777 6.00 40.26 -6.39
N ILE A 778 6.27 41.35 -5.69
CA ILE A 778 6.51 42.66 -6.28
C ILE A 778 8.00 42.71 -6.65
N PRO A 779 8.36 42.86 -7.93
CA PRO A 779 9.76 42.85 -8.35
C PRO A 779 10.53 44.05 -7.81
N LEU A 780 11.82 43.87 -7.56
CA LEU A 780 12.74 44.97 -7.28
C LEU A 780 13.02 45.81 -8.56
N PRO A 781 13.27 47.12 -8.43
CA PRO A 781 13.34 47.90 -7.20
C PRO A 781 11.94 48.13 -6.59
N ALA A 782 11.84 47.89 -5.28
CA ALA A 782 10.65 48.17 -4.46
C ALA A 782 11.04 49.08 -3.28
N GLY A 783 10.09 49.82 -2.76
CA GLY A 783 10.31 50.93 -1.82
C GLY A 783 9.40 50.83 -0.62
N ASP A 784 9.77 51.56 0.42
CA ASP A 784 8.95 51.82 1.58
C ASP A 784 7.62 52.41 1.11
N LEU A 785 6.51 51.99 1.73
CA LEU A 785 5.22 52.60 1.46
C LEU A 785 5.28 54.12 1.58
N MET A 786 6.07 54.67 2.52
CA MET A 786 6.24 56.11 2.73
C MET A 786 7.35 56.76 1.88
N SER A 787 7.88 56.09 0.85
CA SER A 787 8.92 56.65 -0.03
C SER A 787 8.34 57.32 -1.28
N TYR A 788 8.81 58.54 -1.61
CA TYR A 788 8.19 59.43 -2.60
C TYR A 788 8.66 59.26 -4.07
N PHE A 789 9.19 58.09 -4.46
CA PHE A 789 9.73 57.91 -5.82
C PHE A 789 8.97 56.90 -6.68
N GLU A 790 8.54 57.38 -7.82
CA GLU A 790 8.33 56.55 -9.00
C GLU A 790 9.63 56.29 -9.77
N PRO A 791 9.77 55.12 -10.41
CA PRO A 791 8.74 54.09 -10.63
C PRO A 791 8.78 52.93 -9.60
N ILE A 792 9.16 53.17 -8.35
CA ILE A 792 9.37 52.12 -7.36
C ILE A 792 8.01 51.63 -6.83
N ARG A 793 7.73 50.32 -6.93
CA ARG A 793 6.49 49.74 -6.37
C ARG A 793 6.55 49.70 -4.84
N ALA A 794 5.45 50.04 -4.18
CA ALA A 794 5.37 50.05 -2.72
C ALA A 794 5.39 48.63 -2.13
N GLY A 795 6.05 48.47 -0.99
CA GLY A 795 5.97 47.30 -0.13
C GLY A 795 5.94 47.69 1.35
N ILE A 796 5.64 46.72 2.22
CA ILE A 796 5.59 46.96 3.68
C ILE A 796 7.04 47.02 4.23
N SER A 797 7.32 47.87 5.22
CA SER A 797 8.66 48.45 5.40
C SER A 797 9.07 48.79 6.86
N THR A 798 10.21 49.46 7.03
CA THR A 798 10.75 49.90 8.33
C THR A 798 9.87 50.93 9.04
N CYS A 799 9.26 51.88 8.33
CA CYS A 799 8.33 52.83 8.96
C CYS A 799 7.11 52.13 9.55
N MET A 800 6.60 51.09 8.87
CA MET A 800 5.52 50.26 9.41
C MET A 800 5.94 49.48 10.66
N ARG A 801 7.22 49.10 10.78
CA ARG A 801 7.77 48.53 12.02
C ARG A 801 7.75 49.54 13.16
N LEU A 802 8.10 50.80 12.90
CA LEU A 802 8.04 51.87 13.91
C LEU A 802 6.60 52.16 14.34
N PHE A 803 5.68 52.26 13.37
CA PHE A 803 4.25 52.40 13.60
C PHE A 803 3.67 51.34 14.55
N LEU A 804 4.23 50.12 14.53
CA LEU A 804 3.79 49.03 15.39
C LEU A 804 4.40 49.04 16.80
N ASN A 805 5.52 49.73 17.00
CA ASN A 805 6.25 49.80 18.27
C ASN A 805 5.95 51.06 19.09
N ALA A 806 5.35 52.07 18.45
CA ALA A 806 4.65 53.17 19.13
C ALA A 806 3.30 52.66 19.66
#